data_AF-A0A061P0F3-F1
#
_entry.id   AF-A0A061P0F3-F1
#
_cell.length_a   1.000
_cell.length_b   1.000
_cell.length_c   1.000
_cell.angle_alpha   90.00
_cell.angle_beta   90.00
_cell.angle_gamma   90.00
#
_symmetry.space_group_name_H-M   'P 1'
#
loop_
_entity.id
_entity.type
_entity.pdbx_description
1 polymer ?
#
loop_
_entity_poly.entity_id
_entity_poly.type
_entity_poly.pdbx_seq_one_letter_code
_entity_poly.pdbx_strand_id
1 'polypeptide(L)'
;MDEDFDYTEEFQKLDYFALKKDLENLMTDSQDWWPADYGHYGPFFIRMSWHAAGTYRTFDGRGGGATGSQRFAPLNSWPDNGNLDKARRLLWPIKQKYGNKISWSDLLVLTGNVAIESMGGKTVGFAGGRPDIWHPEEDVNWGPETEWLGNDRYHGDRELENPLAAVQMGLIYVNPEGPDGEPDPLGSGRDIRDTFRRMGMTDEETVALTAGGHTFGKSHGAGDADKHVADDPEAAPMEALGLGWANSYESGNGPYTITSGIEGAWTPTPTKWDMTYFDLLFGYEWELTKSPAGAYQWKAVDQKEEDMAPSAADSSKRVPTMMTTADMAMRMDPDFEKICRRFHSNPEEFADAFASAWFKLLHRDMGPRDRYLGPEAPKEEFIWQDPIPSVDYELSEQEIDQLKATLLDSGLTISELVTTAWASASTFRGSDMRGGANGARIRLAPQKDWEVNEPEKLDKVLSVLEGVQSKLDKKVSLADLIVLGGSAAVEKAAKDAGVDIRVPFTPGRGDATQEQTDVENFEVLEPFADGFRNYEKKQYSVSPEELLIDKAQLLTLTAPEMTVLIGGLRVLGANYDDTDHGVFTDSIGTLSTDFFTNLLDMNIEWKPVDHNLYEGRDRKTGDVVRTATRVDLVFGSNSVLRALSEVYAQADNKEKFVNDFVQAWVKIMDADRYDVKVRKATENVAAVK
;
A
#
# COMPACT_ATOMS: atom_id res chain seq x y z
N MET A 1 -12.28 11.12 15.09
CA MET A 1 -13.66 11.35 14.61
C MET A 1 -14.61 10.70 15.60
N ASP A 2 -15.91 11.03 15.56
CA ASP A 2 -16.91 10.27 16.31
C ASP A 2 -16.84 8.78 15.88
N GLU A 3 -17.13 7.85 16.78
CA GLU A 3 -16.96 6.41 16.54
C GLU A 3 -17.82 5.89 15.37
N ASP A 4 -18.95 6.56 15.08
CA ASP A 4 -19.90 6.23 14.02
C ASP A 4 -19.69 7.05 12.72
N PHE A 5 -18.61 7.83 12.62
CA PHE A 5 -18.30 8.60 11.42
C PHE A 5 -17.93 7.68 10.23
N ASP A 6 -18.66 7.81 9.12
CA ASP A 6 -18.33 7.15 7.85
C ASP A 6 -17.92 8.18 6.78
N TYR A 7 -16.66 8.10 6.34
CA TYR A 7 -16.13 8.98 5.31
C TYR A 7 -16.79 8.79 3.94
N THR A 8 -17.18 7.57 3.59
CA THR A 8 -17.90 7.25 2.34
C THR A 8 -19.19 8.05 2.28
N GLU A 9 -19.95 8.08 3.38
CA GLU A 9 -21.21 8.82 3.46
C GLU A 9 -20.99 10.34 3.35
N GLU A 10 -19.97 10.88 4.03
CA GLU A 10 -19.68 12.32 3.97
C GLU A 10 -19.16 12.76 2.60
N PHE A 11 -18.31 11.96 1.95
CA PHE A 11 -17.82 12.25 0.60
C PHE A 11 -18.96 12.30 -0.42
N GLN A 12 -19.96 11.42 -0.31
CA GLN A 12 -21.13 11.44 -1.19
C GLN A 12 -22.00 12.71 -1.06
N LYS A 13 -21.80 13.50 0.01
CA LYS A 13 -22.48 14.80 0.22
C LYS A 13 -21.67 15.97 -0.36
N LEU A 14 -20.47 15.74 -0.87
CA LEU A 14 -19.58 16.75 -1.44
C LEU A 14 -20.13 17.33 -2.75
N ASP A 15 -20.12 18.65 -2.88
CA ASP A 15 -20.22 19.30 -4.19
C ASP A 15 -18.86 19.21 -4.89
N TYR A 16 -18.63 18.07 -5.55
CA TYR A 16 -17.36 17.70 -6.16
C TYR A 16 -16.90 18.72 -7.22
N PHE A 17 -17.83 19.21 -8.05
CA PHE A 17 -17.49 20.16 -9.11
C PHE A 17 -17.20 21.56 -8.57
N ALA A 18 -17.87 21.99 -7.49
CA ALA A 18 -17.48 23.21 -6.80
C ALA A 18 -16.08 23.09 -6.20
N LEU A 19 -15.73 21.94 -5.61
CA LEU A 19 -14.38 21.70 -5.09
C LEU A 19 -13.33 21.77 -6.22
N LYS A 20 -13.54 21.08 -7.34
CA LYS A 20 -12.63 21.17 -8.50
C LYS A 20 -12.49 22.60 -9.01
N LYS A 21 -13.59 23.38 -9.02
CA LYS A 21 -13.53 24.78 -9.45
C LYS A 21 -12.69 25.66 -8.52
N ASP A 22 -12.79 25.45 -7.21
CA ASP A 22 -11.94 26.16 -6.26
C ASP A 22 -10.46 25.79 -6.43
N LEU A 23 -10.16 24.51 -6.67
CA LEU A 23 -8.80 24.04 -6.95
C LEU A 23 -8.26 24.66 -8.24
N GLU A 24 -9.05 24.70 -9.32
CA GLU A 24 -8.67 25.33 -10.58
C GLU A 24 -8.37 26.82 -10.39
N ASN A 25 -9.20 27.54 -9.62
CA ASN A 25 -8.95 28.95 -9.30
C ASN A 25 -7.64 29.12 -8.50
N LEU A 26 -7.40 28.25 -7.51
CA LEU A 26 -6.18 28.27 -6.69
C LEU A 26 -4.93 28.12 -7.54
N MET A 27 -4.98 27.40 -8.66
CA MET A 27 -3.81 27.22 -9.53
C MET A 27 -3.15 28.54 -9.93
N THR A 28 -3.91 29.63 -10.06
CA THR A 28 -3.40 30.95 -10.47
C THR A 28 -3.56 32.05 -9.41
N ASP A 29 -3.99 31.70 -8.20
CA ASP A 29 -4.13 32.62 -7.06
C ASP A 29 -2.86 32.67 -6.21
N SER A 30 -1.80 33.26 -6.78
CA SER A 30 -0.47 33.34 -6.15
C SER A 30 -0.52 34.05 -4.80
N GLN A 31 0.12 33.45 -3.80
CA GLN A 31 0.26 33.99 -2.45
C GLN A 31 1.67 34.56 -2.23
N ASP A 32 1.77 35.75 -1.62
CA ASP A 32 3.05 36.45 -1.43
C ASP A 32 4.06 35.68 -0.57
N TRP A 33 3.58 34.86 0.37
CA TRP A 33 4.43 34.06 1.24
C TRP A 33 5.06 32.86 0.52
N TRP A 34 4.50 32.45 -0.62
CA TRP A 34 5.06 31.43 -1.50
C TRP A 34 4.64 31.66 -2.95
N PRO A 35 5.26 32.61 -3.68
CA PRO A 35 4.79 33.02 -5.01
C PRO A 35 4.75 31.85 -6.00
N ALA A 36 3.72 31.81 -6.85
CA ALA A 36 3.57 30.78 -7.88
C ALA A 36 4.57 31.00 -9.01
N ASP A 37 5.40 29.98 -9.30
CA ASP A 37 6.25 30.01 -10.50
C ASP A 37 5.39 30.16 -11.75
N TYR A 38 5.80 31.05 -12.66
CA TYR A 38 5.07 31.31 -13.91
C TYR A 38 3.63 31.81 -13.69
N GLY A 39 3.29 32.22 -12.47
CA GLY A 39 1.92 32.55 -12.07
C GLY A 39 0.99 31.32 -11.97
N HIS A 40 1.55 30.11 -11.85
CA HIS A 40 0.77 28.88 -11.81
C HIS A 40 1.33 27.82 -10.84
N TYR A 41 0.57 27.43 -9.82
CA TYR A 41 0.97 26.38 -8.84
C TYR A 41 0.85 24.95 -9.36
N GLY A 42 0.22 24.74 -10.52
CA GLY A 42 -0.04 23.41 -11.08
C GLY A 42 1.14 22.43 -10.98
N PRO A 43 2.35 22.77 -11.49
CA PRO A 43 3.49 21.86 -11.39
C PRO A 43 3.89 21.50 -9.95
N PHE A 44 3.75 22.45 -9.02
CA PHE A 44 4.03 22.23 -7.60
C PHE A 44 3.04 21.25 -6.96
N PHE A 45 1.78 21.30 -7.36
CA PHE A 45 0.76 20.35 -6.90
C PHE A 45 0.84 18.98 -7.58
N ILE A 46 1.32 18.91 -8.83
CA ILE A 46 1.67 17.63 -9.48
C ILE A 46 2.75 16.94 -8.67
N ARG A 47 3.85 17.64 -8.33
CA ARG A 47 4.89 17.09 -7.45
C ARG A 47 4.32 16.66 -6.10
N MET A 48 3.49 17.48 -5.45
CA MET A 48 2.88 17.12 -4.17
C MET A 48 2.09 15.80 -4.24
N SER A 49 1.29 15.63 -5.30
CA SER A 49 0.46 14.43 -5.51
C SER A 49 1.32 13.22 -5.88
N TRP A 50 2.33 13.42 -6.74
CA TRP A 50 3.35 12.42 -7.07
C TRP A 50 4.02 11.89 -5.80
N HIS A 51 4.52 12.78 -4.93
CA HIS A 51 5.20 12.40 -3.69
C HIS A 51 4.24 11.80 -2.66
N ALA A 52 2.96 12.19 -2.66
CA ALA A 52 1.98 11.61 -1.77
C ALA A 52 1.74 10.14 -2.11
N ALA A 53 1.63 9.81 -3.40
CA ALA A 53 1.45 8.43 -3.87
C ALA A 53 2.76 7.64 -4.02
N GLY A 54 3.89 8.35 -4.15
CA GLY A 54 5.18 7.80 -4.54
C GLY A 54 5.92 7.04 -3.45
N THR A 55 5.40 6.94 -2.23
CA THR A 55 6.05 6.17 -1.15
C THR A 55 5.62 4.69 -1.11
N TYR A 56 4.66 4.31 -1.96
CA TYR A 56 4.08 2.96 -2.02
C TYR A 56 5.12 1.87 -2.32
N ARG A 57 5.03 0.71 -1.69
CA ARG A 57 5.84 -0.47 -2.01
C ARG A 57 4.98 -1.69 -2.24
N THR A 58 5.24 -2.43 -3.30
CA THR A 58 4.43 -3.59 -3.68
C THR A 58 4.55 -4.77 -2.70
N PHE A 59 5.69 -4.89 -2.02
CA PHE A 59 5.99 -6.04 -1.14
C PHE A 59 5.08 -6.13 0.08
N ASP A 60 4.78 -5.00 0.73
CA ASP A 60 3.91 -4.93 1.90
C ASP A 60 2.68 -4.04 1.69
N GLY A 61 2.58 -3.37 0.54
CA GLY A 61 1.48 -2.46 0.20
C GLY A 61 1.50 -1.15 0.98
N ARG A 62 2.52 -0.90 1.82
CA ARG A 62 2.62 0.30 2.68
C ARG A 62 3.11 1.52 1.92
N GLY A 63 2.92 2.69 2.53
CA GLY A 63 3.09 3.97 1.86
C GLY A 63 1.98 4.23 0.84
N GLY A 64 2.14 5.25 0.02
CA GLY A 64 1.14 5.65 -0.97
C GLY A 64 0.23 6.79 -0.51
N GLY A 65 -0.75 7.09 -1.36
CA GLY A 65 -1.65 8.21 -1.25
C GLY A 65 -2.94 7.93 -0.48
N ALA A 66 -3.17 6.70 0.00
CA ALA A 66 -4.43 6.22 0.60
C ALA A 66 -4.78 6.78 1.98
N THR A 67 -3.81 7.29 2.73
CA THR A 67 -4.00 7.70 4.14
C THR A 67 -3.71 9.18 4.42
N GLY A 68 -3.08 9.89 3.46
CA GLY A 68 -2.64 11.27 3.64
C GLY A 68 -1.43 11.40 4.56
N SER A 69 -0.65 10.33 4.70
CA SER A 69 0.51 10.21 5.60
C SER A 69 1.62 11.23 5.32
N GLN A 70 1.70 11.82 4.12
CA GLN A 70 2.62 12.93 3.80
C GLN A 70 2.47 14.15 4.74
N ARG A 71 1.37 14.26 5.48
CA ARG A 71 1.16 15.31 6.49
C ARG A 71 1.86 15.06 7.81
N PHE A 72 2.32 13.84 8.06
CA PHE A 72 2.88 13.41 9.33
C PHE A 72 4.35 13.00 9.19
N ALA A 73 5.07 12.98 10.31
CA ALA A 73 6.41 12.43 10.37
C ALA A 73 6.42 10.95 9.96
N PRO A 74 7.53 10.43 9.39
CA PRO A 74 8.69 11.19 8.93
C PRO A 74 8.47 11.88 7.57
N LEU A 75 7.43 11.50 6.83
CA LEU A 75 7.23 11.90 5.44
C LEU A 75 7.09 13.41 5.26
N ASN A 76 6.46 14.10 6.20
CA ASN A 76 6.31 15.55 6.14
C ASN A 76 7.63 16.32 6.14
N SER A 77 8.75 15.66 6.48
CA SER A 77 10.07 16.23 6.72
C SER A 77 11.20 15.55 5.96
N TRP A 78 10.87 14.55 5.13
CA TRP A 78 11.84 13.98 4.20
C TRP A 78 12.47 15.06 3.30
N PRO A 79 13.79 15.02 3.04
CA PRO A 79 14.45 15.98 2.15
C PRO A 79 13.77 16.09 0.78
N ASP A 80 13.34 14.97 0.21
CA ASP A 80 12.67 14.94 -1.09
C ASP A 80 11.26 15.54 -1.05
N ASN A 81 10.66 15.68 0.13
CA ASN A 81 9.41 16.41 0.36
C ASN A 81 9.64 17.90 0.68
N GLY A 82 10.88 18.39 0.49
CA GLY A 82 11.24 19.79 0.68
C GLY A 82 10.22 20.76 0.07
N ASN A 83 9.80 21.74 0.87
CA ASN A 83 8.78 22.73 0.55
C ASN A 83 7.35 22.21 0.29
N LEU A 84 7.07 20.90 0.29
CA LEU A 84 5.69 20.41 0.11
C LEU A 84 4.77 20.77 1.29
N ASP A 85 5.33 21.14 2.45
CA ASP A 85 4.59 21.79 3.53
C ASP A 85 3.89 23.07 3.05
N LYS A 86 4.52 23.86 2.17
CA LYS A 86 3.94 25.05 1.53
C LYS A 86 2.79 24.67 0.59
N ALA A 87 2.97 23.64 -0.24
CA ALA A 87 1.92 23.13 -1.13
C ALA A 87 0.68 22.71 -0.34
N ARG A 88 0.86 21.91 0.71
CA ARG A 88 -0.24 21.48 1.59
C ARG A 88 -0.90 22.68 2.29
N ARG A 89 -0.12 23.69 2.68
CA ARG A 89 -0.64 24.91 3.32
C ARG A 89 -1.52 25.75 2.39
N LEU A 90 -1.21 25.82 1.09
CA LEU A 90 -2.05 26.50 0.09
C LEU A 90 -3.45 25.88 0.00
N LEU A 91 -3.58 24.58 0.26
CA LEU A 91 -4.85 23.85 0.23
C LEU A 91 -5.70 24.00 1.50
N TRP A 92 -5.14 24.56 2.59
CA TRP A 92 -5.86 24.68 3.85
C TRP A 92 -7.20 25.42 3.75
N PRO A 93 -7.32 26.59 3.08
CA PRO A 93 -8.61 27.28 2.94
C PRO A 93 -9.68 26.41 2.27
N ILE A 94 -9.29 25.61 1.27
CA ILE A 94 -10.19 24.68 0.58
C ILE A 94 -10.57 23.53 1.52
N LYS A 95 -9.60 22.90 2.19
CA LYS A 95 -9.88 21.85 3.19
C LYS A 95 -10.83 22.36 4.28
N GLN A 96 -10.62 23.59 4.76
CA GLN A 96 -11.46 24.23 5.76
C GLN A 96 -12.89 24.45 5.25
N LYS A 97 -13.05 24.91 4.00
CA LYS A 97 -14.37 25.15 3.38
C LYS A 97 -15.20 23.87 3.27
N TYR A 98 -14.59 22.75 2.86
CA TYR A 98 -15.30 21.49 2.61
C TYR A 98 -15.32 20.52 3.79
N GLY A 99 -14.50 20.77 4.82
CA GLY A 99 -14.53 20.04 6.09
C GLY A 99 -14.36 18.53 5.90
N ASN A 100 -15.21 17.74 6.54
CA ASN A 100 -15.11 16.27 6.53
C ASN A 100 -15.62 15.61 5.25
N LYS A 101 -16.20 16.38 4.31
CA LYS A 101 -16.66 15.87 3.01
C LYS A 101 -15.53 15.57 2.04
N ILE A 102 -14.32 16.04 2.35
CA ILE A 102 -13.10 15.72 1.62
C ILE A 102 -11.98 15.52 2.65
N SER A 103 -11.36 14.35 2.63
CA SER A 103 -10.16 14.07 3.42
C SER A 103 -8.97 14.83 2.86
N TRP A 104 -7.92 15.02 3.66
CA TRP A 104 -6.66 15.46 3.11
C TRP A 104 -6.11 14.45 2.12
N SER A 105 -6.23 13.15 2.40
CA SER A 105 -5.78 12.10 1.49
C SER A 105 -6.33 12.28 0.07
N ASP A 106 -7.65 12.42 -0.09
CA ASP A 106 -8.28 12.66 -1.40
C ASP A 106 -7.92 14.04 -1.96
N LEU A 107 -7.88 15.09 -1.11
CA LEU A 107 -7.55 16.44 -1.55
C LEU A 107 -6.13 16.54 -2.12
N LEU A 108 -5.17 15.89 -1.48
CA LEU A 108 -3.77 15.91 -1.91
C LEU A 108 -3.64 15.37 -3.33
N VAL A 109 -4.21 14.20 -3.59
CA VAL A 109 -4.10 13.54 -4.91
C VAL A 109 -5.02 14.16 -5.98
N LEU A 110 -6.22 14.64 -5.61
CA LEU A 110 -7.12 15.34 -6.54
C LEU A 110 -6.50 16.63 -7.07
N THR A 111 -5.73 17.34 -6.23
CA THR A 111 -5.13 18.62 -6.62
C THR A 111 -4.17 18.44 -7.80
N GLY A 112 -3.40 17.35 -7.83
CA GLY A 112 -2.53 17.02 -8.98
C GLY A 112 -3.32 16.75 -10.26
N ASN A 113 -4.47 16.07 -10.18
CA ASN A 113 -5.36 15.90 -11.33
C ASN A 113 -5.84 17.25 -11.88
N VAL A 114 -6.37 18.13 -11.01
CA VAL A 114 -6.86 19.45 -11.43
C VAL A 114 -5.72 20.30 -12.01
N ALA A 115 -4.50 20.17 -11.47
CA ALA A 115 -3.32 20.84 -12.01
C ALA A 115 -3.02 20.39 -13.44
N ILE A 116 -2.97 19.08 -13.71
CA ILE A 116 -2.76 18.53 -15.07
C ILE A 116 -3.84 19.02 -16.03
N GLU A 117 -5.11 18.91 -15.63
CA GLU A 117 -6.26 19.35 -16.44
C GLU A 117 -6.17 20.85 -16.78
N SER A 118 -5.86 21.70 -15.79
CA SER A 118 -5.76 23.17 -15.97
C SER A 118 -4.66 23.60 -16.94
N MET A 119 -3.61 22.78 -17.09
CA MET A 119 -2.50 23.01 -18.02
C MET A 119 -2.67 22.30 -19.37
N GLY A 120 -3.84 21.69 -19.61
CA GLY A 120 -4.22 21.05 -20.88
C GLY A 120 -3.81 19.58 -21.01
N GLY A 121 -3.35 18.95 -19.93
CA GLY A 121 -3.04 17.52 -19.90
C GLY A 121 -4.28 16.65 -19.77
N LYS A 122 -4.17 15.40 -20.23
CA LYS A 122 -5.25 14.40 -20.17
C LYS A 122 -5.15 13.59 -18.87
N THR A 123 -6.29 13.32 -18.24
CA THR A 123 -6.42 12.38 -17.12
C THR A 123 -7.49 11.32 -17.44
N VAL A 124 -7.35 10.10 -16.90
CA VAL A 124 -8.38 9.06 -17.03
C VAL A 124 -9.65 9.41 -16.25
N GLY A 125 -9.49 10.04 -15.09
CA GLY A 125 -10.55 10.33 -14.14
C GLY A 125 -9.99 10.43 -12.72
N PHE A 126 -10.87 10.44 -11.73
CA PHE A 126 -10.50 10.49 -10.32
C PHE A 126 -11.53 9.75 -9.47
N ALA A 127 -11.07 8.95 -8.53
CA ALA A 127 -11.91 8.37 -7.50
C ALA A 127 -11.48 8.84 -6.11
N GLY A 128 -12.43 9.30 -5.31
CA GLY A 128 -12.26 9.54 -3.88
C GLY A 128 -12.57 8.29 -3.05
N GLY A 129 -12.50 8.40 -1.73
CA GLY A 129 -12.78 7.31 -0.78
C GLY A 129 -11.62 6.98 0.17
N ARG A 130 -10.62 7.85 0.24
CA ARG A 130 -9.45 7.70 1.12
C ARG A 130 -9.67 8.37 2.48
N PRO A 131 -9.95 7.65 3.58
CA PRO A 131 -10.11 8.28 4.88
C PRO A 131 -8.77 8.83 5.41
N ASP A 132 -8.80 9.93 6.15
CA ASP A 132 -7.61 10.48 6.82
C ASP A 132 -7.19 9.64 8.03
N ILE A 133 -5.87 9.51 8.23
CA ILE A 133 -5.28 9.10 9.51
C ILE A 133 -4.96 10.32 10.40
N TRP A 134 -4.71 10.04 11.68
CA TRP A 134 -4.54 11.05 12.74
C TRP A 134 -3.19 10.98 13.47
N HIS A 135 -2.34 10.03 13.11
CA HIS A 135 -0.98 9.88 13.61
C HIS A 135 -0.11 9.27 12.49
N PRO A 136 1.23 9.36 12.59
CA PRO A 136 2.15 8.62 11.74
C PRO A 136 1.81 7.13 11.66
N GLU A 137 2.01 6.52 10.51
CA GLU A 137 2.07 5.07 10.39
C GLU A 137 3.36 4.60 11.08
N GLU A 138 3.23 3.91 12.21
CA GLU A 138 4.37 3.37 12.98
C GLU A 138 4.85 2.02 12.43
N ASP A 139 4.08 1.46 11.49
CA ASP A 139 4.25 0.12 10.91
C ASP A 139 5.09 0.10 9.62
N VAL A 140 5.70 1.23 9.24
CA VAL A 140 6.51 1.31 8.01
C VAL A 140 8.00 1.33 8.31
N ASN A 141 8.72 0.30 7.85
CA ASN A 141 10.18 0.30 7.84
C ASN A 141 10.73 1.01 6.59
N TRP A 142 11.15 2.27 6.77
CA TRP A 142 11.72 3.12 5.71
C TRP A 142 13.20 2.84 5.41
N GLY A 143 13.88 2.03 6.22
CA GLY A 143 15.28 1.67 6.06
C GLY A 143 16.07 1.73 7.36
N PRO A 144 17.26 1.12 7.39
CA PRO A 144 18.09 1.00 8.60
C PRO A 144 18.90 2.27 8.92
N GLU A 145 18.93 3.25 8.01
CA GLU A 145 19.79 4.42 8.14
C GLU A 145 19.38 5.30 9.32
N THR A 146 20.40 5.90 9.95
CA THR A 146 20.21 6.85 11.07
C THR A 146 20.38 8.31 10.66
N GLU A 147 20.70 8.57 9.38
CA GLU A 147 20.90 9.90 8.80
C GLU A 147 20.14 10.01 7.48
N TRP A 148 19.66 11.22 7.17
CA TRP A 148 19.01 11.50 5.89
C TRP A 148 19.98 11.30 4.73
N LEU A 149 19.45 10.81 3.61
CA LEU A 149 20.17 10.53 2.37
C LEU A 149 21.28 9.47 2.50
N GLY A 150 21.33 8.70 3.60
CA GLY A 150 22.15 7.48 3.67
C GLY A 150 21.62 6.36 2.75
N ASN A 151 22.48 5.41 2.40
CA ASN A 151 22.19 4.30 1.48
C ASN A 151 22.66 2.92 2.01
N ASP A 152 22.70 2.70 3.33
CA ASP A 152 23.06 1.42 3.97
C ASP A 152 21.97 0.33 3.81
N ARG A 153 21.43 0.20 2.60
CA ARG A 153 20.27 -0.62 2.21
C ARG A 153 20.53 -1.54 1.03
N TYR A 154 21.75 -1.52 0.52
CA TYR A 154 22.19 -2.31 -0.62
C TYR A 154 23.12 -3.46 -0.19
N HIS A 155 23.00 -4.58 -0.88
CA HIS A 155 23.91 -5.73 -0.76
C HIS A 155 24.41 -6.16 -2.13
N GLY A 156 25.53 -6.91 -2.17
CA GLY A 156 26.03 -7.51 -3.41
C GLY A 156 26.26 -6.50 -4.53
N ASP A 157 25.74 -6.80 -5.73
CA ASP A 157 25.81 -5.94 -6.92
C ASP A 157 24.64 -4.95 -6.97
N ARG A 158 24.56 -4.08 -5.96
CA ARG A 158 23.51 -3.05 -5.82
C ARG A 158 22.09 -3.63 -5.79
N GLU A 159 21.91 -4.72 -5.02
CA GLU A 159 20.60 -5.30 -4.72
C GLU A 159 19.96 -4.58 -3.52
N LEU A 160 18.85 -3.88 -3.75
CA LEU A 160 18.11 -3.16 -2.71
C LEU A 160 17.37 -4.15 -1.78
N GLU A 161 17.52 -4.01 -0.47
CA GLU A 161 16.88 -4.86 0.53
C GLU A 161 15.34 -4.74 0.49
N ASN A 162 14.63 -5.87 0.56
CA ASN A 162 13.17 -5.85 0.69
C ASN A 162 12.74 -5.48 2.13
N PRO A 163 11.67 -4.69 2.32
CA PRO A 163 10.69 -4.28 1.31
C PRO A 163 10.99 -2.92 0.64
N LEU A 164 12.23 -2.41 0.73
CA LEU A 164 12.57 -1.06 0.29
C LEU A 164 12.34 -0.82 -1.20
N ALA A 165 11.96 0.41 -1.55
CA ALA A 165 11.73 0.85 -2.93
C ALA A 165 12.32 2.24 -3.25
N ALA A 166 13.22 2.75 -2.41
CA ALA A 166 13.95 3.99 -2.64
C ALA A 166 15.46 3.77 -2.40
N VAL A 167 16.31 4.47 -3.15
CA VAL A 167 17.77 4.26 -3.12
C VAL A 167 18.47 4.88 -1.91
N GLN A 168 17.85 5.87 -1.27
CA GLN A 168 18.40 6.58 -0.11
C GLN A 168 17.29 6.94 0.89
N MET A 169 17.65 7.09 2.16
CA MET A 169 16.70 7.44 3.22
C MET A 169 16.17 8.86 2.99
N GLY A 170 14.85 9.00 2.94
CA GLY A 170 14.21 10.31 2.73
C GLY A 170 14.04 10.73 1.26
N LEU A 171 14.38 9.85 0.30
CA LEU A 171 13.99 10.00 -1.11
C LEU A 171 12.73 9.20 -1.43
N ILE A 172 11.97 9.66 -2.43
CA ILE A 172 10.79 8.94 -2.93
C ILE A 172 11.24 7.72 -3.75
N TYR A 173 12.11 7.90 -4.74
CA TYR A 173 12.60 6.81 -5.62
C TYR A 173 14.12 6.79 -5.71
N VAL A 174 14.69 7.70 -6.50
CA VAL A 174 16.10 7.73 -6.88
C VAL A 174 16.71 9.09 -6.59
N ASN A 175 18.04 9.14 -6.54
CA ASN A 175 18.77 10.39 -6.48
C ASN A 175 18.78 11.07 -7.86
N PRO A 176 18.31 12.33 -7.98
CA PRO A 176 18.23 13.01 -9.27
C PRO A 176 19.60 13.38 -9.86
N GLU A 177 20.66 13.43 -9.05
CA GLU A 177 22.04 13.62 -9.51
C GLU A 177 22.66 12.33 -10.05
N GLY A 178 22.07 11.17 -9.73
CA GLY A 178 22.50 9.82 -10.11
C GLY A 178 22.94 8.97 -8.89
N PRO A 179 23.27 7.69 -9.10
CA PRO A 179 23.60 6.75 -8.02
C PRO A 179 24.63 7.31 -7.05
N ASP A 180 24.25 7.43 -5.77
CA ASP A 180 25.11 7.91 -4.69
C ASP A 180 25.69 9.32 -4.94
N GLY A 181 25.00 10.13 -5.75
CA GLY A 181 25.41 11.49 -6.14
C GLY A 181 26.34 11.54 -7.36
N GLU A 182 26.63 10.40 -8.00
CA GLU A 182 27.47 10.33 -9.20
C GLU A 182 26.62 10.51 -10.47
N PRO A 183 26.98 11.44 -11.39
CA PRO A 183 26.21 11.73 -12.60
C PRO A 183 26.43 10.68 -13.70
N ASP A 184 26.01 9.44 -13.41
CA ASP A 184 25.95 8.30 -14.32
C ASP A 184 24.50 8.02 -14.77
N PRO A 185 24.11 8.43 -15.99
CA PRO A 185 22.77 8.20 -16.52
C PRO A 185 22.41 6.71 -16.67
N LEU A 186 23.39 5.82 -16.95
CA LEU A 186 23.11 4.40 -17.11
C LEU A 186 22.90 3.72 -15.76
N GLY A 187 23.71 4.07 -14.77
CA GLY A 187 23.49 3.68 -13.38
C GLY A 187 22.14 4.19 -12.86
N SER A 188 21.78 5.44 -13.17
CA SER A 188 20.46 5.99 -12.84
C SER A 188 19.33 5.21 -13.53
N GLY A 189 19.50 4.77 -14.77
CA GLY A 189 18.51 3.93 -15.47
C GLY A 189 18.26 2.59 -14.78
N ARG A 190 19.30 1.98 -14.20
CA ARG A 190 19.18 0.77 -13.37
C ARG A 190 18.34 1.02 -12.12
N ASP A 191 18.68 2.07 -11.36
CA ASP A 191 18.00 2.41 -10.11
C ASP A 191 16.54 2.83 -10.33
N ILE A 192 16.27 3.60 -11.39
CA ILE A 192 14.91 4.00 -11.77
C ILE A 192 14.06 2.76 -12.04
N ARG A 193 14.57 1.82 -12.85
CA ARG A 193 13.85 0.60 -13.20
C ARG A 193 13.55 -0.26 -11.97
N ASP A 194 14.53 -0.48 -11.10
CA ASP A 194 14.34 -1.30 -9.89
C ASP A 194 13.31 -0.65 -8.95
N THR A 195 13.49 0.63 -8.60
CA THR A 195 12.60 1.34 -7.67
C THR A 195 11.18 1.45 -8.21
N PHE A 196 10.98 1.83 -9.47
CA PHE A 196 9.63 1.91 -10.07
C PHE A 196 8.94 0.55 -10.14
N ARG A 197 9.67 -0.53 -10.47
CA ARG A 197 9.13 -1.90 -10.44
C ARG A 197 8.68 -2.31 -9.03
N ARG A 198 9.46 -1.96 -8.00
CA ARG A 198 9.10 -2.17 -6.59
C ARG A 198 7.91 -1.33 -6.14
N MET A 199 7.49 -0.36 -6.93
CA MET A 199 6.26 0.40 -6.75
C MET A 199 5.15 0.00 -7.75
N GLY A 200 5.31 -1.11 -8.45
CA GLY A 200 4.28 -1.64 -9.36
C GLY A 200 4.18 -0.90 -10.70
N MET A 201 5.26 -0.24 -11.15
CA MET A 201 5.32 0.42 -12.46
C MET A 201 6.23 -0.35 -13.42
N THR A 202 5.78 -0.49 -14.67
CA THR A 202 6.56 -1.02 -15.79
C THR A 202 7.49 0.04 -16.38
N ASP A 203 8.42 -0.34 -17.27
CA ASP A 203 9.29 0.61 -17.98
C ASP A 203 8.49 1.64 -18.79
N GLU A 204 7.39 1.22 -19.44
CA GLU A 204 6.52 2.12 -20.21
C GLU A 204 5.82 3.15 -19.32
N GLU A 205 5.23 2.70 -18.20
CA GLU A 205 4.61 3.57 -17.21
C GLU A 205 5.63 4.51 -16.56
N THR A 206 6.86 4.03 -16.31
CA THR A 206 7.97 4.81 -15.73
C THR A 206 8.40 5.94 -16.64
N VAL A 207 8.61 5.67 -17.93
CA VAL A 207 8.93 6.69 -18.93
C VAL A 207 7.78 7.67 -19.07
N ALA A 208 6.54 7.19 -19.13
CA ALA A 208 5.36 8.05 -19.25
C ALA A 208 5.22 9.00 -18.05
N LEU A 209 5.38 8.50 -16.82
CA LEU A 209 5.32 9.28 -15.59
C LEU A 209 6.46 10.30 -15.49
N THR A 210 7.69 9.89 -15.80
CA THR A 210 8.87 10.77 -15.71
C THR A 210 8.77 11.90 -16.72
N ALA A 211 8.60 11.57 -18.00
CA ALA A 211 8.49 12.58 -19.06
C ALA A 211 7.23 13.44 -18.89
N GLY A 212 6.09 12.83 -18.54
CA GLY A 212 4.83 13.56 -18.36
C GLY A 212 4.83 14.50 -17.16
N GLY A 213 5.46 14.11 -16.05
CA GLY A 213 5.68 14.98 -14.89
C GLY A 213 6.63 16.13 -15.22
N HIS A 214 7.77 15.84 -15.83
CA HIS A 214 8.80 16.82 -16.18
C HIS A 214 8.48 17.67 -17.42
N THR A 215 7.36 17.42 -18.11
CA THR A 215 6.76 18.41 -19.03
C THR A 215 6.40 19.71 -18.31
N PHE A 216 6.15 19.64 -17.00
CA PHE A 216 5.69 20.76 -16.19
C PHE A 216 6.74 21.28 -15.20
N GLY A 217 6.73 22.59 -14.98
CA GLY A 217 7.42 23.25 -13.88
C GLY A 217 8.94 23.32 -14.01
N LYS A 218 9.58 23.34 -12.84
CA LYS A 218 11.02 23.50 -12.67
C LYS A 218 11.50 22.90 -11.35
N SER A 219 12.81 22.72 -11.23
CA SER A 219 13.50 22.49 -9.94
C SER A 219 14.03 23.80 -9.34
N HIS A 220 14.25 23.81 -8.03
CA HIS A 220 14.73 24.98 -7.27
C HIS A 220 16.05 24.71 -6.54
N GLY A 221 17.07 25.50 -6.88
CA GLY A 221 18.45 25.41 -6.42
C GLY A 221 19.17 26.74 -6.59
N ALA A 222 18.51 27.84 -6.22
CA ALA A 222 19.00 29.20 -6.44
C ALA A 222 20.30 29.55 -5.66
N GLY A 223 20.63 28.76 -4.64
CA GLY A 223 21.81 28.95 -3.80
C GLY A 223 22.10 27.71 -2.94
N ASP A 224 23.20 27.78 -2.19
CA ASP A 224 23.72 26.70 -1.33
C ASP A 224 22.74 26.39 -0.17
N ALA A 225 22.14 25.20 -0.20
CA ALA A 225 21.14 24.79 0.77
C ALA A 225 21.69 24.73 2.19
N ASP A 226 22.91 24.20 2.38
CA ASP A 226 23.53 24.01 3.70
C ASP A 226 23.76 25.33 4.45
N LYS A 227 23.86 26.44 3.70
CA LYS A 227 24.05 27.78 4.27
C LYS A 227 22.75 28.52 4.54
N HIS A 228 21.71 28.20 3.78
CA HIS A 228 20.55 29.08 3.65
C HIS A 228 19.23 28.47 4.08
N VAL A 229 19.09 27.15 3.96
CA VAL A 229 17.87 26.40 4.29
C VAL A 229 17.97 25.89 5.71
N ALA A 230 17.03 26.31 6.55
CA ALA A 230 16.92 25.86 7.93
C ALA A 230 16.28 24.47 8.04
N ASP A 231 16.09 24.02 9.27
CA ASP A 231 15.56 22.71 9.63
C ASP A 231 14.22 22.36 8.95
N ASP A 232 13.98 21.06 8.79
CA ASP A 232 12.73 20.49 8.30
C ASP A 232 11.53 20.78 9.25
N PRO A 233 10.28 20.52 8.84
CA PRO A 233 9.11 20.84 9.65
C PRO A 233 9.06 20.27 11.06
N GLU A 234 9.61 19.08 11.33
CA GLU A 234 9.59 18.47 12.66
C GLU A 234 10.67 19.04 13.60
N ALA A 235 11.74 19.59 13.03
CA ALA A 235 12.80 20.28 13.78
C ALA A 235 12.66 21.82 13.80
N ALA A 236 11.73 22.37 13.02
CA ALA A 236 11.51 23.81 12.92
C ALA A 236 11.01 24.46 14.23
N PRO A 237 11.29 25.77 14.44
CA PRO A 237 10.74 26.51 15.58
C PRO A 237 9.21 26.49 15.63
N MET A 238 8.65 26.50 16.83
CA MET A 238 7.20 26.42 17.05
C MET A 238 6.42 27.53 16.33
N GLU A 239 6.99 28.73 16.20
CA GLU A 239 6.41 29.87 15.49
C GLU A 239 6.29 29.66 13.96
N ALA A 240 6.96 28.65 13.39
CA ALA A 240 6.79 28.25 12.00
C ALA A 240 5.45 27.54 11.75
N LEU A 241 4.75 27.13 12.82
CA LEU A 241 3.41 26.52 12.79
C LEU A 241 3.33 25.35 11.78
N GLY A 242 4.27 24.41 11.88
CA GLY A 242 4.33 23.19 11.05
C GLY A 242 4.81 23.43 9.62
N LEU A 243 5.46 24.56 9.35
CA LEU A 243 6.28 24.76 8.15
C LEU A 243 7.76 24.55 8.50
N GLY A 244 8.56 24.17 7.50
CA GLY A 244 10.01 23.97 7.63
C GLY A 244 10.78 24.55 6.45
N TRP A 245 12.07 24.23 6.35
CA TRP A 245 12.96 24.65 5.26
C TRP A 245 12.96 26.16 5.04
N ALA A 246 12.94 26.94 6.11
CA ALA A 246 12.96 28.39 6.02
C ALA A 246 14.26 28.83 5.32
N ASN A 247 14.12 29.61 4.25
CA ASN A 247 15.21 29.98 3.38
C ASN A 247 15.63 31.43 3.62
N SER A 248 16.89 31.64 3.97
CA SER A 248 17.49 32.96 4.23
C SER A 248 18.18 33.59 3.01
N TYR A 249 18.22 32.90 1.87
CA TYR A 249 18.84 33.40 0.66
C TYR A 249 17.95 34.46 -0.01
N GLU A 250 18.43 35.72 -0.02
CA GLU A 250 17.72 36.87 -0.58
C GLU A 250 16.29 37.01 -0.02
N SER A 251 15.23 36.82 -0.81
CA SER A 251 13.83 36.83 -0.31
C SER A 251 13.33 35.47 0.20
N GLY A 252 14.12 34.41 0.03
CA GLY A 252 13.79 33.05 0.48
C GLY A 252 12.80 32.28 -0.40
N ASN A 253 12.12 32.94 -1.33
CA ASN A 253 11.08 32.36 -2.19
C ASN A 253 11.09 32.97 -3.60
N GLY A 254 10.17 32.51 -4.46
CA GLY A 254 10.10 32.92 -5.87
C GLY A 254 11.43 32.62 -6.60
N PRO A 255 12.11 33.64 -7.18
CA PRO A 255 13.37 33.42 -7.92
C PRO A 255 14.54 32.94 -7.04
N TYR A 256 14.42 33.02 -5.71
CA TYR A 256 15.48 32.62 -4.76
C TYR A 256 15.13 31.34 -3.98
N THR A 257 14.13 30.60 -4.44
CA THR A 257 13.71 29.34 -3.83
C THR A 257 14.82 28.30 -3.91
N ILE A 258 14.98 27.53 -2.84
CA ILE A 258 15.87 26.37 -2.75
C ILE A 258 15.03 25.20 -2.25
N THR A 259 15.03 24.08 -3.00
CA THR A 259 14.31 22.85 -2.66
C THR A 259 15.24 21.65 -2.81
N SER A 260 15.53 21.22 -4.04
CA SER A 260 16.37 20.05 -4.32
C SER A 260 17.85 20.40 -4.52
N GLY A 261 18.15 21.68 -4.74
CA GLY A 261 19.49 22.11 -5.15
C GLY A 261 19.71 22.07 -6.66
N ILE A 262 18.87 21.39 -7.44
CA ILE A 262 18.87 21.47 -8.92
C ILE A 262 18.09 22.71 -9.35
N GLU A 263 18.54 23.43 -10.37
CA GLU A 263 17.94 24.70 -10.81
C GLU A 263 17.61 24.70 -12.30
N GLY A 264 16.35 25.00 -12.61
CA GLY A 264 15.90 25.26 -13.98
C GLY A 264 14.63 24.49 -14.36
N ALA A 265 14.02 24.92 -15.46
CA ALA A 265 12.90 24.24 -16.08
C ALA A 265 13.37 23.19 -17.09
N TRP A 266 12.56 22.17 -17.32
CA TRP A 266 12.80 21.20 -18.39
C TRP A 266 12.36 21.72 -19.76
N THR A 267 11.29 22.51 -19.81
CA THR A 267 10.59 22.92 -21.04
C THR A 267 10.52 24.45 -21.22
N PRO A 268 10.35 24.97 -22.45
CA PRO A 268 10.12 26.39 -22.70
C PRO A 268 8.69 26.84 -22.33
N THR A 269 7.79 25.90 -22.04
CA THR A 269 6.37 26.09 -21.73
C THR A 269 5.98 25.37 -20.43
N PRO A 270 6.54 25.74 -19.25
CA PRO A 270 6.46 24.93 -18.02
C PRO A 270 5.05 24.73 -17.44
N THR A 271 4.05 25.45 -17.94
CA THR A 271 2.66 25.38 -17.46
C THR A 271 1.70 24.90 -18.55
N LYS A 272 2.19 24.09 -19.49
CA LYS A 272 1.41 23.58 -20.62
C LYS A 272 1.79 22.13 -20.92
N TRP A 273 0.78 21.30 -21.14
CA TRP A 273 0.99 19.97 -21.72
C TRP A 273 1.37 20.09 -23.20
N ASP A 274 2.56 19.63 -23.56
CA ASP A 274 3.05 19.48 -24.93
C ASP A 274 4.21 18.47 -24.98
N MET A 275 4.87 18.37 -26.13
CA MET A 275 5.96 17.41 -26.38
C MET A 275 7.35 17.99 -26.18
N THR A 276 7.46 19.22 -25.66
CA THR A 276 8.73 19.94 -25.65
C THR A 276 9.79 19.31 -24.75
N TYR A 277 9.40 18.51 -23.74
CA TYR A 277 10.33 17.67 -22.98
C TYR A 277 11.13 16.76 -23.92
N PHE A 278 10.46 16.01 -24.79
CA PHE A 278 11.11 15.11 -25.75
C PHE A 278 11.83 15.88 -26.87
N ASP A 279 11.25 16.98 -27.34
CA ASP A 279 11.87 17.84 -28.36
C ASP A 279 13.25 18.33 -27.88
N LEU A 280 13.36 18.75 -26.62
CA LEU A 280 14.62 19.17 -26.03
C LEU A 280 15.54 18.00 -25.71
N LEU A 281 15.03 16.94 -25.08
CA LEU A 281 15.81 15.77 -24.68
C LEU A 281 16.58 15.17 -25.86
N PHE A 282 15.93 15.04 -27.03
CA PHE A 282 16.53 14.48 -28.24
C PHE A 282 17.05 15.52 -29.25
N GLY A 283 16.64 16.79 -29.14
CA GLY A 283 17.02 17.86 -30.07
C GLY A 283 18.38 18.49 -29.79
N TYR A 284 18.91 18.32 -28.58
CA TYR A 284 20.17 18.92 -28.14
C TYR A 284 21.19 17.88 -27.71
N GLU A 285 22.47 18.20 -27.82
CA GLU A 285 23.50 17.50 -27.04
C GLU A 285 23.57 18.11 -25.63
N TRP A 286 23.90 17.29 -24.64
CA TRP A 286 23.87 17.68 -23.23
C TRP A 286 25.27 17.62 -22.63
N GLU A 287 25.66 18.69 -21.93
CA GLU A 287 26.93 18.75 -21.19
C GLU A 287 26.65 18.80 -19.68
N LEU A 288 27.41 18.01 -18.92
CA LEU A 288 27.36 18.01 -17.46
C LEU A 288 27.82 19.36 -16.94
N THR A 289 27.06 19.93 -16.00
CA THR A 289 27.33 21.19 -15.34
C THR A 289 26.93 21.10 -13.86
N LYS A 290 27.08 22.21 -13.14
CA LYS A 290 26.54 22.38 -11.79
C LYS A 290 25.49 23.48 -11.73
N SER A 291 24.50 23.29 -10.86
CA SER A 291 23.53 24.32 -10.48
C SER A 291 24.19 25.44 -9.68
N PRO A 292 23.50 26.56 -9.41
CA PRO A 292 23.97 27.57 -8.46
C PRO A 292 24.18 27.03 -7.03
N ALA A 293 23.46 25.99 -6.63
CA ALA A 293 23.66 25.28 -5.35
C ALA A 293 24.81 24.27 -5.39
N GLY A 294 25.37 23.97 -6.56
CA GLY A 294 26.49 23.02 -6.72
C GLY A 294 26.09 21.58 -7.03
N ALA A 295 24.79 21.29 -7.18
CA ALA A 295 24.27 19.99 -7.60
C ALA A 295 24.62 19.70 -9.08
N TYR A 296 24.88 18.45 -9.42
CA TYR A 296 25.04 18.02 -10.80
C TYR A 296 23.73 18.12 -11.58
N GLN A 297 23.80 18.70 -12.77
CA GLN A 297 22.71 18.75 -13.74
C GLN A 297 23.27 18.88 -15.15
N TRP A 298 22.43 18.77 -16.16
CA TRP A 298 22.83 18.80 -17.56
C TRP A 298 22.26 20.04 -18.24
N LYS A 299 23.09 20.73 -19.03
CA LYS A 299 22.66 21.88 -19.86
C LYS A 299 22.75 21.54 -21.34
N ALA A 300 21.82 22.08 -22.11
CA ALA A 300 21.81 21.94 -23.56
C ALA A 300 22.97 22.74 -24.18
N VAL A 301 23.74 22.09 -25.05
CA VAL A 301 24.83 22.71 -25.82
C VAL A 301 24.21 23.57 -26.93
N ASP A 302 24.64 24.83 -27.03
CA ASP A 302 24.19 25.80 -28.05
C ASP A 302 22.65 25.96 -28.11
N GLN A 303 21.98 25.99 -26.95
CA GLN A 303 20.54 26.17 -26.85
C GLN A 303 20.05 27.45 -27.54
N LYS A 304 19.03 27.31 -28.40
CA LYS A 304 18.39 28.44 -29.07
C LYS A 304 17.52 29.24 -28.09
N GLU A 305 17.38 30.54 -28.34
CA GLU A 305 16.60 31.44 -27.48
C GLU A 305 15.11 31.06 -27.42
N GLU A 306 14.53 30.57 -28.52
CA GLU A 306 13.14 30.10 -28.55
C GLU A 306 12.88 28.85 -27.69
N ASP A 307 13.93 28.06 -27.43
CA ASP A 307 13.88 26.82 -26.65
C ASP A 307 14.21 27.06 -25.17
N MET A 308 14.56 28.30 -24.80
CA MET A 308 14.79 28.71 -23.41
C MET A 308 13.46 28.97 -22.67
N ALA A 309 13.43 28.60 -21.39
CA ALA A 309 12.29 28.86 -20.53
C ALA A 309 12.15 30.35 -20.20
N PRO A 310 10.93 30.86 -19.97
CA PRO A 310 10.76 32.13 -19.29
C PRO A 310 11.34 32.02 -17.86
N SER A 311 11.85 33.12 -17.30
CA SER A 311 12.14 33.17 -15.87
C SER A 311 10.83 33.09 -15.08
N ALA A 312 10.80 32.27 -14.02
CA ALA A 312 9.60 32.04 -13.22
C ALA A 312 9.01 33.31 -12.59
N ALA A 313 9.86 34.30 -12.28
CA ALA A 313 9.46 35.57 -11.67
C ALA A 313 9.26 36.71 -12.68
N ASP A 314 9.73 36.55 -13.92
CA ASP A 314 9.69 37.59 -14.95
C ASP A 314 9.71 36.95 -16.35
N SER A 315 8.52 36.78 -16.94
CA SER A 315 8.37 36.11 -18.24
C SER A 315 9.01 36.86 -19.41
N SER A 316 9.45 38.11 -19.23
CA SER A 316 10.20 38.85 -20.24
C SER A 316 11.66 38.42 -20.36
N LYS A 317 12.17 37.69 -19.36
CA LYS A 317 13.54 37.13 -19.35
C LYS A 317 13.52 35.67 -19.74
N ARG A 318 14.53 35.26 -20.51
CA ARG A 318 14.78 33.86 -20.87
C ARG A 318 15.92 33.29 -20.04
N VAL A 319 15.77 32.04 -19.61
CA VAL A 319 16.78 31.28 -18.86
C VAL A 319 16.97 29.91 -19.52
N PRO A 320 18.19 29.35 -19.50
CA PRO A 320 18.44 28.02 -20.05
C PRO A 320 17.56 26.95 -19.40
N THR A 321 17.17 25.94 -20.16
CA THR A 321 16.55 24.73 -19.60
C THR A 321 17.62 23.76 -19.09
N MET A 322 17.20 22.73 -18.36
CA MET A 322 18.07 21.72 -17.78
C MET A 322 17.46 20.32 -17.89
N MET A 323 18.31 19.31 -17.72
CA MET A 323 17.92 17.92 -17.48
C MET A 323 18.65 17.40 -16.24
N THR A 324 18.01 16.53 -15.47
CA THR A 324 18.67 15.79 -14.38
C THR A 324 19.42 14.58 -14.91
N THR A 325 20.25 13.92 -14.10
CA THR A 325 20.87 12.65 -14.51
C THR A 325 19.81 11.57 -14.73
N ALA A 326 18.71 11.60 -13.96
CA ALA A 326 17.55 10.72 -14.15
C ALA A 326 16.84 10.97 -15.49
N ASP A 327 16.72 12.23 -15.93
CA ASP A 327 16.21 12.55 -17.27
C ASP A 327 17.15 12.04 -18.37
N MET A 328 18.47 12.18 -18.17
CA MET A 328 19.44 11.65 -19.12
C MET A 328 19.36 10.13 -19.24
N ALA A 329 18.96 9.41 -18.19
CA ALA A 329 18.70 7.98 -18.25
C ALA A 329 17.60 7.63 -19.26
N MET A 330 16.55 8.47 -19.39
CA MET A 330 15.47 8.27 -20.37
C MET A 330 15.99 8.26 -21.81
N ARG A 331 17.06 9.01 -22.08
CA ARG A 331 17.73 9.05 -23.39
C ARG A 331 18.82 7.99 -23.54
N MET A 332 19.52 7.64 -22.47
CA MET A 332 20.78 6.88 -22.56
C MET A 332 20.60 5.39 -22.24
N ASP A 333 19.62 5.02 -21.42
CA ASP A 333 19.25 3.62 -21.21
C ASP A 333 18.62 3.04 -22.49
N PRO A 334 19.14 1.92 -23.04
CA PRO A 334 18.69 1.41 -24.34
C PRO A 334 17.22 1.02 -24.43
N ASP A 335 16.56 0.69 -23.32
CA ASP A 335 15.16 0.27 -23.32
C ASP A 335 14.23 1.46 -23.06
N PHE A 336 14.59 2.36 -22.15
CA PHE A 336 13.86 3.63 -22.00
C PHE A 336 13.94 4.49 -23.27
N GLU A 337 15.09 4.53 -23.95
CA GLU A 337 15.27 5.34 -25.16
C GLU A 337 14.27 4.96 -26.27
N LYS A 338 14.04 3.65 -26.46
CA LYS A 338 13.08 3.14 -27.46
C LYS A 338 11.67 3.61 -27.15
N ILE A 339 11.28 3.55 -25.88
CA ILE A 339 9.96 4.00 -25.42
C ILE A 339 9.84 5.51 -25.59
N CYS A 340 10.86 6.27 -25.18
CA CYS A 340 10.91 7.72 -25.34
C CYS A 340 10.80 8.15 -26.80
N ARG A 341 11.51 7.49 -27.73
CA ARG A 341 11.38 7.78 -29.17
C ARG A 341 10.00 7.43 -29.73
N ARG A 342 9.40 6.33 -29.25
CA ARG A 342 8.05 5.94 -29.64
C ARG A 342 7.04 6.99 -29.19
N PHE A 343 7.08 7.40 -27.92
CA PHE A 343 6.26 8.49 -27.39
C PHE A 343 6.51 9.83 -28.09
N HIS A 344 7.76 10.18 -28.36
CA HIS A 344 8.11 11.41 -29.07
C HIS A 344 7.48 11.45 -30.48
N SER A 345 7.48 10.32 -31.17
CA SER A 345 6.86 10.21 -32.51
C SER A 345 5.35 10.00 -32.48
N ASN A 346 4.76 9.66 -31.33
CA ASN A 346 3.34 9.38 -31.16
C ASN A 346 2.77 10.11 -29.92
N PRO A 347 2.50 11.42 -30.00
CA PRO A 347 2.06 12.23 -28.87
C PRO A 347 0.76 11.75 -28.21
N GLU A 348 -0.17 11.18 -28.98
CA GLU A 348 -1.42 10.62 -28.44
C GLU A 348 -1.16 9.37 -27.59
N GLU A 349 -0.24 8.50 -28.02
CA GLU A 349 0.16 7.31 -27.26
C GLU A 349 0.81 7.72 -25.93
N PHE A 350 1.67 8.73 -25.95
CA PHE A 350 2.27 9.29 -24.74
C PHE A 350 1.23 9.85 -23.77
N ALA A 351 0.27 10.64 -24.28
CA ALA A 351 -0.78 11.22 -23.45
C ALA A 351 -1.66 10.14 -22.80
N ASP A 352 -1.97 9.06 -23.53
CA ASP A 352 -2.77 7.95 -23.02
C ASP A 352 -2.00 7.11 -22.00
N ALA A 353 -0.72 6.83 -22.25
CA ALA A 353 0.16 6.13 -21.33
C ALA A 353 0.36 6.93 -20.03
N PHE A 354 0.62 8.24 -20.13
CA PHE A 354 0.75 9.12 -18.97
C PHE A 354 -0.55 9.19 -18.17
N ALA A 355 -1.69 9.41 -18.82
CA ALA A 355 -2.97 9.49 -18.13
C ALA A 355 -3.31 8.19 -17.37
N SER A 356 -3.00 7.04 -17.97
CA SER A 356 -3.22 5.71 -17.36
C SER A 356 -2.26 5.44 -16.20
N ALA A 357 -0.97 5.72 -16.39
CA ALA A 357 0.05 5.54 -15.36
C ALA A 357 -0.14 6.50 -14.18
N TRP A 358 -0.55 7.75 -14.45
CA TRP A 358 -0.91 8.72 -13.41
C TRP A 358 -2.13 8.28 -12.60
N PHE A 359 -3.16 7.74 -13.26
CA PHE A 359 -4.31 7.20 -12.57
C PHE A 359 -3.93 6.01 -11.68
N LYS A 360 -3.16 5.05 -12.21
CA LYS A 360 -2.64 3.91 -11.45
C LYS A 360 -1.81 4.36 -10.26
N LEU A 361 -0.87 5.29 -10.45
CA LEU A 361 -0.04 5.85 -9.38
C LEU A 361 -0.89 6.32 -8.20
N LEU A 362 -1.89 7.15 -8.47
CA LEU A 362 -2.70 7.78 -7.43
C LEU A 362 -3.70 6.84 -6.77
N HIS A 363 -3.98 5.66 -7.36
CA HIS A 363 -5.08 4.79 -6.93
C HIS A 363 -4.69 3.32 -6.68
N ARG A 364 -3.43 2.93 -6.92
CA ARG A 364 -2.94 1.54 -6.72
C ARG A 364 -3.11 1.00 -5.30
N ASP A 365 -3.22 1.89 -4.32
CA ASP A 365 -3.41 1.61 -2.91
C ASP A 365 -4.85 1.79 -2.42
N MET A 366 -5.79 2.05 -3.34
CA MET A 366 -7.22 2.07 -3.02
C MET A 366 -7.87 0.69 -3.07
N GLY A 367 -7.16 -0.35 -3.51
CA GLY A 367 -7.70 -1.69 -3.67
C GLY A 367 -8.87 -1.76 -4.66
N PRO A 368 -9.90 -2.60 -4.39
CA PRO A 368 -10.91 -2.91 -5.38
C PRO A 368 -11.78 -1.70 -5.74
N ARG A 369 -12.26 -1.69 -6.98
CA ARG A 369 -13.09 -0.61 -7.55
C ARG A 369 -14.35 -0.30 -6.76
N ASP A 370 -14.89 -1.25 -5.97
CA ASP A 370 -16.03 -0.99 -5.07
C ASP A 370 -15.78 0.17 -4.11
N ARG A 371 -14.51 0.47 -3.80
CA ARG A 371 -14.11 1.59 -2.93
C ARG A 371 -14.08 2.95 -3.64
N TYR A 372 -14.22 2.99 -4.96
CA TYR A 372 -14.05 4.22 -5.74
C TYR A 372 -15.31 5.07 -5.69
N LEU A 373 -15.16 6.31 -5.21
CA LEU A 373 -16.27 7.25 -5.05
C LEU A 373 -16.14 8.46 -5.98
N GLY A 374 -17.28 9.06 -6.32
CA GLY A 374 -17.34 10.35 -7.01
C GLY A 374 -17.71 10.25 -8.49
N PRO A 375 -18.09 11.38 -9.11
CA PRO A 375 -18.68 11.40 -10.45
C PRO A 375 -17.67 11.17 -11.58
N GLU A 376 -16.37 11.26 -11.31
CA GLU A 376 -15.28 11.06 -12.28
C GLU A 376 -14.55 9.72 -12.09
N ALA A 377 -15.05 8.83 -11.23
CA ALA A 377 -14.48 7.50 -11.07
C ALA A 377 -14.67 6.72 -12.39
N PRO A 378 -13.59 6.20 -13.01
CA PRO A 378 -13.71 5.52 -14.29
C PRO A 378 -14.57 4.25 -14.17
N LYS A 379 -15.28 3.94 -15.26
CA LYS A 379 -16.09 2.72 -15.37
C LYS A 379 -15.30 1.53 -15.91
N GLU A 380 -14.17 1.81 -16.54
CA GLU A 380 -13.22 0.80 -17.01
C GLU A 380 -12.62 0.07 -15.81
N GLU A 381 -12.40 -1.22 -15.97
CA GLU A 381 -11.70 -2.06 -15.00
C GLU A 381 -10.27 -2.22 -15.46
N PHE A 382 -9.34 -1.90 -14.56
CA PHE A 382 -7.92 -2.09 -14.81
C PHE A 382 -7.45 -3.36 -14.12
N ILE A 383 -6.56 -4.10 -14.78
CA ILE A 383 -6.06 -5.39 -14.26
C ILE A 383 -5.41 -5.25 -12.87
N TRP A 384 -4.72 -4.13 -12.61
CA TRP A 384 -4.07 -3.86 -11.32
C TRP A 384 -5.05 -3.59 -10.16
N GLN A 385 -6.36 -3.45 -10.45
CA GLN A 385 -7.41 -3.36 -9.43
C GLN A 385 -7.88 -4.74 -8.94
N ASP A 386 -7.27 -5.81 -9.46
CA ASP A 386 -7.62 -7.19 -9.15
C ASP A 386 -9.15 -7.47 -9.32
N PRO A 387 -9.75 -7.16 -10.49
CA PRO A 387 -11.21 -7.09 -10.67
C PRO A 387 -11.91 -8.41 -10.34
N ILE A 388 -13.14 -8.31 -9.82
CA ILE A 388 -13.94 -9.45 -9.35
C ILE A 388 -15.34 -9.37 -9.97
N PRO A 389 -15.81 -10.42 -10.69
CA PRO A 389 -17.18 -10.45 -11.21
C PRO A 389 -18.22 -10.47 -10.10
N SER A 390 -19.31 -9.70 -10.26
CA SER A 390 -20.47 -9.78 -9.36
C SER A 390 -21.24 -11.08 -9.53
N VAL A 391 -21.89 -11.56 -8.46
CA VAL A 391 -22.79 -12.71 -8.50
C VAL A 391 -24.26 -12.31 -8.72
N ASP A 392 -25.07 -13.25 -9.20
CA ASP A 392 -26.52 -13.08 -9.46
C ASP A 392 -27.37 -14.08 -8.65
N TYR A 393 -27.02 -14.27 -7.37
CA TYR A 393 -27.80 -15.09 -6.45
C TYR A 393 -27.94 -14.40 -5.09
N GLU A 394 -29.01 -14.75 -4.40
CA GLU A 394 -29.22 -14.47 -2.98
C GLU A 394 -29.37 -15.80 -2.25
N LEU A 395 -28.87 -15.88 -1.01
CA LEU A 395 -29.03 -17.04 -0.14
C LEU A 395 -29.85 -16.66 1.09
N SER A 396 -30.89 -17.44 1.37
CA SER A 396 -31.62 -17.37 2.63
C SER A 396 -30.83 -18.06 3.75
N GLU A 397 -31.15 -17.72 5.01
CA GLU A 397 -30.54 -18.37 6.18
C GLU A 397 -30.70 -19.89 6.16
N GLN A 398 -31.84 -20.40 5.66
CA GLN A 398 -32.07 -21.84 5.54
C GLN A 398 -31.16 -22.49 4.50
N GLU A 399 -30.92 -21.83 3.36
CA GLU A 399 -29.99 -22.32 2.34
C GLU A 399 -28.55 -22.30 2.84
N ILE A 400 -28.17 -21.26 3.59
CA ILE A 400 -26.87 -21.19 4.26
C ILE A 400 -26.70 -22.38 5.22
N ASP A 401 -27.69 -22.67 6.07
CA ASP A 401 -27.63 -23.79 7.02
C ASP A 401 -27.52 -25.15 6.30
N GLN A 402 -28.25 -25.33 5.19
CA GLN A 402 -28.18 -26.54 4.37
C GLN A 402 -26.83 -26.72 3.68
N LEU A 403 -26.24 -25.63 3.17
CA LEU A 403 -24.92 -25.64 2.56
C LEU A 403 -23.85 -25.97 3.59
N LYS A 404 -23.89 -25.37 4.80
CA LYS A 404 -22.97 -25.72 5.89
C LYS A 404 -23.02 -27.21 6.23
N ALA A 405 -24.22 -27.78 6.35
CA ALA A 405 -24.39 -29.22 6.59
C ALA A 405 -23.79 -30.05 5.44
N THR A 406 -24.07 -29.67 4.19
CA THR A 406 -23.53 -30.35 3.00
C THR A 406 -21.99 -30.32 2.96
N LEU A 407 -21.39 -29.19 3.33
CA LEU A 407 -19.94 -29.02 3.34
C LEU A 407 -19.29 -29.85 4.45
N LEU A 408 -19.90 -29.93 5.64
CA LEU A 408 -19.44 -30.79 6.74
C LEU A 408 -19.57 -32.28 6.41
N ASP A 409 -20.59 -32.67 5.64
CA ASP A 409 -20.83 -34.05 5.20
C ASP A 409 -20.01 -34.45 3.95
N SER A 410 -19.19 -33.53 3.41
CA SER A 410 -18.43 -33.74 2.18
C SER A 410 -17.23 -34.70 2.33
N GLY A 411 -16.88 -35.06 3.57
CA GLY A 411 -15.71 -35.88 3.91
C GLY A 411 -14.43 -35.07 4.13
N LEU A 412 -14.48 -33.75 3.98
CA LEU A 412 -13.42 -32.83 4.41
C LEU A 412 -13.39 -32.71 5.94
N THR A 413 -12.20 -32.61 6.49
CA THR A 413 -11.98 -32.43 7.93
C THR A 413 -12.15 -30.97 8.34
N ILE A 414 -12.28 -30.73 9.65
CA ILE A 414 -12.29 -29.37 10.22
C ILE A 414 -11.01 -28.62 9.85
N SER A 415 -9.84 -29.25 9.99
CA SER A 415 -8.55 -28.66 9.65
C SER A 415 -8.46 -28.27 8.17
N GLU A 416 -8.89 -29.14 7.24
CA GLU A 416 -8.90 -28.82 5.81
C GLU A 416 -9.78 -27.60 5.48
N LEU A 417 -11.01 -27.56 6.01
CA LEU A 417 -11.93 -26.45 5.77
C LEU A 417 -11.43 -25.13 6.38
N VAL A 418 -10.88 -25.17 7.59
CA VAL A 418 -10.32 -24.00 8.28
C VAL A 418 -9.07 -23.50 7.55
N THR A 419 -8.14 -24.39 7.21
CA THR A 419 -6.87 -24.03 6.57
C THR A 419 -7.08 -23.46 5.17
N THR A 420 -7.98 -24.05 4.36
CA THR A 420 -8.28 -23.52 3.02
C THR A 420 -8.99 -22.16 3.09
N ALA A 421 -9.93 -21.97 4.03
CA ALA A 421 -10.56 -20.67 4.23
C ALA A 421 -9.55 -19.60 4.71
N TRP A 422 -8.67 -19.96 5.65
CA TRP A 422 -7.60 -19.09 6.11
C TRP A 422 -6.63 -18.74 4.98
N ALA A 423 -6.14 -19.72 4.22
CA ALA A 423 -5.22 -19.51 3.10
C ALA A 423 -5.83 -18.57 2.04
N SER A 424 -7.14 -18.64 1.82
CA SER A 424 -7.84 -17.75 0.89
C SER A 424 -7.91 -16.31 1.43
N ALA A 425 -8.43 -16.14 2.64
CA ALA A 425 -8.69 -14.81 3.22
C ALA A 425 -7.42 -14.09 3.70
N SER A 426 -6.43 -14.82 4.21
CA SER A 426 -5.23 -14.25 4.84
C SER A 426 -4.26 -13.62 3.85
N THR A 427 -4.51 -13.69 2.54
CA THR A 427 -3.78 -12.89 1.55
C THR A 427 -4.11 -11.40 1.64
N PHE A 428 -5.21 -11.05 2.31
CA PHE A 428 -5.60 -9.66 2.53
C PHE A 428 -4.50 -8.87 3.25
N ARG A 429 -4.31 -7.63 2.82
CA ARG A 429 -3.56 -6.62 3.56
C ARG A 429 -4.26 -5.27 3.51
N GLY A 430 -4.48 -4.66 4.67
CA GLY A 430 -5.16 -3.38 4.82
C GLY A 430 -4.31 -2.17 4.44
N SER A 431 -3.05 -2.37 4.08
CA SER A 431 -2.13 -1.33 3.61
C SER A 431 -2.54 -0.79 2.24
N ASP A 432 -2.84 -1.68 1.29
CA ASP A 432 -3.33 -1.34 -0.06
C ASP A 432 -4.66 -1.99 -0.43
N MET A 433 -5.30 -2.66 0.55
CA MET A 433 -6.59 -3.33 0.44
C MET A 433 -6.64 -4.43 -0.64
N ARG A 434 -5.48 -5.01 -1.00
CA ARG A 434 -5.36 -6.13 -1.92
C ARG A 434 -5.50 -7.47 -1.20
N GLY A 435 -5.70 -8.53 -1.96
CA GLY A 435 -5.89 -9.90 -1.47
C GLY A 435 -7.28 -10.12 -0.84
N GLY A 436 -7.42 -11.23 -0.14
CA GLY A 436 -8.67 -11.67 0.46
C GLY A 436 -9.33 -12.85 -0.28
N ALA A 437 -10.45 -13.33 0.27
CA ALA A 437 -11.13 -14.54 -0.20
C ALA A 437 -12.04 -14.29 -1.41
N ASN A 438 -12.45 -13.04 -1.65
CA ASN A 438 -13.27 -12.66 -2.79
C ASN A 438 -12.49 -12.84 -4.10
N GLY A 439 -13.15 -13.40 -5.11
CA GLY A 439 -12.51 -13.82 -6.36
C GLY A 439 -12.01 -15.26 -6.36
N ALA A 440 -11.93 -15.93 -5.20
CA ALA A 440 -11.37 -17.29 -5.05
C ALA A 440 -10.03 -17.47 -5.78
N ARG A 441 -9.16 -16.46 -5.72
CA ARG A 441 -7.86 -16.47 -6.42
C ARG A 441 -6.91 -17.55 -5.89
N ILE A 442 -7.20 -18.11 -4.72
CA ILE A 442 -6.52 -19.29 -4.19
C ILE A 442 -6.51 -20.48 -5.17
N ARG A 443 -7.51 -20.60 -6.07
CA ARG A 443 -7.56 -21.66 -7.10
C ARG A 443 -6.80 -21.32 -8.39
N LEU A 444 -6.27 -20.11 -8.51
CA LEU A 444 -5.63 -19.57 -9.71
C LEU A 444 -4.12 -19.46 -9.51
N ALA A 445 -3.37 -19.33 -10.61
CA ALA A 445 -1.96 -18.97 -10.51
C ALA A 445 -1.82 -17.50 -10.08
N PRO A 446 -0.88 -17.18 -9.16
CA PRO A 446 0.12 -18.08 -8.60
C PRO A 446 -0.31 -18.77 -7.29
N GLN A 447 -1.39 -18.35 -6.63
CA GLN A 447 -1.73 -18.77 -5.26
C GLN A 447 -1.89 -20.28 -5.08
N LYS A 448 -2.44 -20.98 -6.08
CA LYS A 448 -2.63 -22.43 -6.04
C LYS A 448 -1.33 -23.22 -5.97
N ASP A 449 -0.21 -22.60 -6.38
CA ASP A 449 1.12 -23.22 -6.45
C ASP A 449 2.05 -22.76 -5.32
N TRP A 450 1.59 -21.86 -4.43
CA TRP A 450 2.40 -21.40 -3.30
C TRP A 450 2.67 -22.52 -2.31
N GLU A 451 3.92 -22.60 -1.86
CA GLU A 451 4.38 -23.60 -0.89
C GLU A 451 3.50 -23.60 0.36
N VAL A 452 3.27 -22.41 0.93
CA VAL A 452 2.47 -22.23 2.16
C VAL A 452 1.01 -22.71 2.04
N ASN A 453 0.51 -22.84 0.82
CA ASN A 453 -0.86 -23.29 0.55
C ASN A 453 -0.96 -24.81 0.31
N GLU A 454 0.15 -25.54 0.37
CA GLU A 454 0.21 -27.00 0.25
C GLU A 454 -0.55 -27.52 -0.98
N PRO A 455 -0.03 -27.28 -2.21
CA PRO A 455 -0.80 -27.40 -3.46
C PRO A 455 -1.57 -28.71 -3.63
N GLU A 456 -0.99 -29.85 -3.23
CA GLU A 456 -1.67 -31.16 -3.31
C GLU A 456 -2.87 -31.27 -2.34
N LYS A 457 -2.74 -30.75 -1.11
CA LYS A 457 -3.84 -30.71 -0.14
C LYS A 457 -4.91 -29.73 -0.60
N LEU A 458 -4.49 -28.55 -1.07
CA LEU A 458 -5.41 -27.54 -1.59
C LEU A 458 -6.21 -28.06 -2.80
N ASP A 459 -5.56 -28.70 -3.77
CA ASP A 459 -6.22 -29.27 -4.96
C ASP A 459 -7.30 -30.29 -4.58
N LYS A 460 -7.02 -31.16 -3.60
CA LYS A 460 -8.00 -32.09 -3.03
C LYS A 460 -9.22 -31.35 -2.48
N VAL A 461 -9.01 -30.34 -1.63
CA VAL A 461 -10.11 -29.58 -1.00
C VAL A 461 -10.94 -28.86 -2.06
N LEU A 462 -10.29 -28.13 -2.97
CA LEU A 462 -10.96 -27.40 -4.05
C LEU A 462 -11.76 -28.34 -4.95
N SER A 463 -11.20 -29.50 -5.33
CA SER A 463 -11.91 -30.51 -6.12
C SER A 463 -13.21 -30.99 -5.45
N VAL A 464 -13.19 -31.17 -4.12
CA VAL A 464 -14.40 -31.55 -3.37
C VAL A 464 -15.40 -30.40 -3.34
N LEU A 465 -14.96 -29.16 -3.09
CA LEU A 465 -15.82 -27.98 -3.07
C LEU A 465 -16.46 -27.70 -4.44
N GLU A 466 -15.72 -27.83 -5.53
CA GLU A 466 -16.25 -27.77 -6.91
C GLU A 466 -17.24 -28.92 -7.19
N GLY A 467 -16.97 -30.11 -6.65
CA GLY A 467 -17.89 -31.25 -6.67
C GLY A 467 -19.19 -31.01 -5.91
N VAL A 468 -19.18 -30.19 -4.86
CA VAL A 468 -20.39 -29.69 -4.18
C VAL A 468 -21.06 -28.62 -5.02
N GLN A 469 -20.31 -27.60 -5.45
CA GLN A 469 -20.79 -26.47 -6.26
C GLN A 469 -21.55 -26.93 -7.50
N SER A 470 -21.03 -27.91 -8.23
CA SER A 470 -21.62 -28.43 -9.46
C SER A 470 -22.97 -29.14 -9.27
N LYS A 471 -23.33 -29.49 -8.04
CA LYS A 471 -24.60 -30.15 -7.69
C LYS A 471 -25.65 -29.18 -7.12
N LEU A 472 -25.30 -27.92 -6.91
CA LEU A 472 -26.21 -26.91 -6.39
C LEU A 472 -27.15 -26.40 -7.48
N ASP A 473 -28.42 -26.20 -7.14
CA ASP A 473 -29.39 -25.58 -8.04
C ASP A 473 -29.05 -24.10 -8.32
N LYS A 474 -28.55 -23.40 -7.28
CA LYS A 474 -28.00 -22.05 -7.38
C LYS A 474 -26.50 -22.13 -7.64
N LYS A 475 -25.99 -21.31 -8.56
CA LYS A 475 -24.56 -21.18 -8.85
C LYS A 475 -23.86 -20.35 -7.76
N VAL A 476 -23.82 -20.87 -6.54
CA VAL A 476 -23.04 -20.28 -5.44
C VAL A 476 -21.57 -20.26 -5.84
N SER A 477 -20.87 -19.15 -5.62
CA SER A 477 -19.45 -19.03 -6.01
C SER A 477 -18.57 -19.96 -5.17
N LEU A 478 -17.43 -20.35 -5.74
CA LEU A 478 -16.45 -21.13 -5.00
C LEU A 478 -15.86 -20.29 -3.86
N ALA A 479 -15.68 -18.98 -4.07
CA ALA A 479 -15.26 -18.04 -3.04
C ALA A 479 -16.17 -18.07 -1.80
N ASP A 480 -17.49 -18.06 -1.98
CA ASP A 480 -18.43 -18.19 -0.88
C ASP A 480 -18.40 -19.59 -0.26
N LEU A 481 -18.28 -20.66 -1.06
CA LEU A 481 -18.21 -22.03 -0.51
C LEU A 481 -16.96 -22.28 0.33
N ILE A 482 -15.82 -21.71 -0.03
CA ILE A 482 -14.57 -21.78 0.75
C ILE A 482 -14.79 -21.14 2.13
N VAL A 483 -15.27 -19.88 2.16
CA VAL A 483 -15.50 -19.14 3.41
C VAL A 483 -16.60 -19.80 4.25
N LEU A 484 -17.68 -20.25 3.60
CA LEU A 484 -18.79 -20.92 4.27
C LEU A 484 -18.37 -22.26 4.88
N GLY A 485 -17.53 -23.02 4.18
CA GLY A 485 -16.96 -24.28 4.66
C GLY A 485 -16.09 -24.08 5.90
N GLY A 486 -15.18 -23.11 5.88
CA GLY A 486 -14.39 -22.74 7.06
C GLY A 486 -15.26 -22.29 8.23
N SER A 487 -16.30 -21.50 7.96
CA SER A 487 -17.24 -21.04 8.99
C SER A 487 -18.06 -22.20 9.59
N ALA A 488 -18.49 -23.16 8.78
CA ALA A 488 -19.17 -24.37 9.25
C ALA A 488 -18.25 -25.23 10.13
N ALA A 489 -16.97 -25.35 9.75
CA ALA A 489 -15.96 -26.08 10.52
C ALA A 489 -15.70 -25.42 11.89
N VAL A 490 -15.65 -24.09 11.96
CA VAL A 490 -15.53 -23.34 13.22
C VAL A 490 -16.77 -23.53 14.11
N GLU A 491 -17.99 -23.47 13.56
CA GLU A 491 -19.22 -23.77 14.30
C GLU A 491 -19.21 -25.18 14.89
N LYS A 492 -18.82 -26.16 14.06
CA LYS A 492 -18.71 -27.56 14.50
C LYS A 492 -17.66 -27.73 15.60
N ALA A 493 -16.49 -27.11 15.46
CA ALA A 493 -15.42 -27.15 16.45
C ALA A 493 -15.81 -26.51 17.79
N ALA A 494 -16.54 -25.40 17.75
CA ALA A 494 -17.10 -24.76 18.95
C ALA A 494 -18.15 -25.64 19.62
N LYS A 495 -19.03 -26.27 18.83
CA LYS A 495 -20.04 -27.20 19.32
C LYS A 495 -19.43 -28.45 19.96
N ASP A 496 -18.34 -28.97 19.38
CA ASP A 496 -17.58 -30.09 19.96
C ASP A 496 -16.91 -29.69 21.28
N ALA A 497 -16.51 -28.42 21.40
CA ALA A 497 -16.08 -27.85 22.66
C ALA A 497 -17.26 -27.64 23.64
N GLY A 498 -18.52 -27.82 23.23
CA GLY A 498 -19.71 -27.64 24.05
C GLY A 498 -20.21 -26.20 24.13
N VAL A 499 -19.88 -25.35 23.15
CA VAL A 499 -20.41 -23.99 22.99
C VAL A 499 -21.25 -23.94 21.71
N ASP A 500 -22.54 -23.63 21.85
CA ASP A 500 -23.44 -23.47 20.70
C ASP A 500 -23.34 -22.03 20.18
N ILE A 501 -22.81 -21.85 18.98
CA ILE A 501 -22.60 -20.54 18.36
C ILE A 501 -22.84 -20.62 16.85
N ARG A 502 -23.42 -19.56 16.30
CA ARG A 502 -23.53 -19.34 14.85
C ARG A 502 -22.42 -18.39 14.43
N VAL A 503 -21.62 -18.78 13.45
CA VAL A 503 -20.63 -17.93 12.78
C VAL A 503 -21.36 -17.13 11.69
N PRO A 504 -21.40 -15.79 11.80
CA PRO A 504 -21.93 -14.92 10.77
C PRO A 504 -21.31 -15.20 9.40
N PHE A 505 -22.13 -15.16 8.36
CA PHE A 505 -21.70 -15.34 6.98
C PHE A 505 -22.44 -14.36 6.07
N THR A 506 -21.67 -13.59 5.31
CA THR A 506 -22.21 -12.68 4.30
C THR A 506 -21.95 -13.29 2.91
N PRO A 507 -22.98 -13.72 2.14
CA PRO A 507 -22.78 -14.17 0.76
C PRO A 507 -22.47 -13.01 -0.18
N GLY A 508 -22.07 -13.31 -1.41
CA GLY A 508 -21.91 -12.35 -2.50
C GLY A 508 -20.52 -12.30 -3.12
N ARG A 509 -19.57 -13.13 -2.66
CA ARG A 509 -18.23 -13.17 -3.27
C ARG A 509 -18.29 -13.70 -4.69
N GLY A 510 -17.50 -13.13 -5.59
CA GLY A 510 -17.36 -13.57 -6.97
C GLY A 510 -16.23 -14.59 -7.16
N ASP A 511 -16.21 -15.21 -8.34
CA ASP A 511 -15.13 -16.10 -8.80
C ASP A 511 -14.38 -15.40 -9.96
N ALA A 512 -13.20 -14.84 -9.70
CA ALA A 512 -12.36 -14.19 -10.71
C ALA A 512 -11.78 -15.21 -11.70
N THR A 513 -11.38 -14.78 -12.90
CA THR A 513 -10.71 -15.66 -13.88
C THR A 513 -9.19 -15.45 -13.90
N GLN A 514 -8.46 -16.35 -14.56
CA GLN A 514 -7.02 -16.21 -14.72
C GLN A 514 -6.66 -14.97 -15.55
N GLU A 515 -7.46 -14.62 -16.55
CA GLU A 515 -7.28 -13.42 -17.38
C GLU A 515 -7.51 -12.12 -16.58
N GLN A 516 -8.25 -12.20 -15.47
CA GLN A 516 -8.47 -11.10 -14.51
C GLN A 516 -7.43 -11.10 -13.37
N THR A 517 -6.36 -11.89 -13.49
CA THR A 517 -5.34 -12.05 -12.45
C THR A 517 -3.94 -11.89 -13.05
N ASP A 518 -3.32 -10.75 -12.77
CA ASP A 518 -1.91 -10.48 -13.11
C ASP A 518 -1.01 -11.30 -12.16
N VAL A 519 -0.31 -12.29 -12.70
CA VAL A 519 0.43 -13.27 -11.91
C VAL A 519 1.56 -12.59 -11.15
N GLU A 520 2.34 -11.78 -11.85
CA GLU A 520 3.46 -11.03 -11.30
C GLU A 520 3.02 -10.08 -10.18
N ASN A 521 1.87 -9.42 -10.35
CA ASN A 521 1.31 -8.54 -9.31
C ASN A 521 0.77 -9.32 -8.09
N PHE A 522 0.44 -10.60 -8.23
CA PHE A 522 0.03 -11.45 -7.10
C PHE A 522 1.20 -12.12 -6.37
N GLU A 523 2.37 -12.29 -7.00
CA GLU A 523 3.55 -12.90 -6.35
C GLU A 523 3.95 -12.19 -5.05
N VAL A 524 3.78 -10.86 -4.98
CA VAL A 524 4.10 -10.04 -3.80
C VAL A 524 3.18 -10.31 -2.60
N LEU A 525 2.05 -10.99 -2.81
CA LEU A 525 1.12 -11.40 -1.76
C LEU A 525 1.44 -12.79 -1.21
N GLU A 526 2.42 -13.52 -1.78
CA GLU A 526 2.87 -14.80 -1.24
C GLU A 526 3.39 -14.59 0.20
N PRO A 527 2.77 -15.23 1.21
CA PRO A 527 3.26 -15.16 2.57
C PRO A 527 4.64 -15.83 2.64
N PHE A 528 5.67 -15.05 2.93
CA PHE A 528 7.01 -15.57 3.19
C PHE A 528 7.16 -16.04 4.64
N ALA A 529 6.31 -15.53 5.54
CA ALA A 529 6.05 -16.04 6.87
C ALA A 529 4.55 -15.93 7.18
N ASP A 530 4.00 -16.94 7.84
CA ASP A 530 2.63 -16.94 8.33
C ASP A 530 2.59 -17.63 9.69
N GLY A 531 2.78 -16.85 10.76
CA GLY A 531 2.75 -17.36 12.12
C GLY A 531 1.40 -17.99 12.52
N PHE A 532 0.31 -17.61 11.85
CA PHE A 532 -1.01 -18.22 12.07
C PHE A 532 -1.05 -19.68 11.61
N ARG A 533 -0.29 -20.04 10.58
CA ARG A 533 -0.05 -21.43 10.13
C ARG A 533 1.27 -22.02 10.63
N ASN A 534 1.97 -21.33 11.54
CA ASN A 534 3.31 -21.70 12.03
C ASN A 534 4.33 -21.93 10.89
N TYR A 535 4.24 -21.12 9.83
CA TYR A 535 5.04 -21.27 8.63
C TYR A 535 6.08 -20.17 8.50
N GLU A 536 7.28 -20.55 8.07
CA GLU A 536 8.38 -19.67 7.70
C GLU A 536 9.10 -20.29 6.50
N LYS A 537 9.10 -19.62 5.33
CA LYS A 537 9.64 -20.16 4.07
C LYS A 537 11.14 -20.48 4.15
N LYS A 538 11.87 -19.67 4.92
CA LYS A 538 13.30 -19.82 5.23
C LYS A 538 13.63 -18.94 6.42
N GLN A 539 14.81 -19.14 7.03
CA GLN A 539 15.27 -18.25 8.08
C GLN A 539 15.53 -16.82 7.56
N TYR A 540 15.00 -15.81 8.26
CA TYR A 540 15.21 -14.38 7.99
C TYR A 540 16.11 -13.71 9.03
N SER A 541 16.52 -12.47 8.76
CA SER A 541 17.22 -11.59 9.72
C SER A 541 16.27 -11.06 10.81
N VAL A 542 14.99 -10.89 10.47
CA VAL A 542 13.91 -10.49 11.37
C VAL A 542 13.37 -11.72 12.10
N SER A 543 13.02 -11.57 13.39
CA SER A 543 12.53 -12.71 14.17
C SER A 543 11.11 -13.14 13.77
N PRO A 544 10.76 -14.44 13.85
CA PRO A 544 9.43 -14.95 13.52
C PRO A 544 8.26 -14.25 14.25
N GLU A 545 8.45 -13.84 15.51
CA GLU A 545 7.43 -13.11 16.27
C GLU A 545 7.25 -11.65 15.83
N GLU A 546 8.29 -11.01 15.29
CA GLU A 546 8.18 -9.68 14.66
C GLU A 546 7.46 -9.81 13.31
N LEU A 547 7.74 -10.86 12.54
CA LEU A 547 7.01 -11.17 11.30
C LEU A 547 5.54 -11.50 11.56
N LEU A 548 5.21 -12.15 12.68
CA LEU A 548 3.82 -12.34 13.11
C LEU A 548 3.11 -11.00 13.35
N ILE A 549 3.77 -10.06 14.04
CA ILE A 549 3.19 -8.74 14.33
C ILE A 549 3.00 -7.95 13.03
N ASP A 550 3.98 -7.97 12.13
CA ASP A 550 3.88 -7.37 10.79
C ASP A 550 2.67 -7.94 10.03
N LYS A 551 2.53 -9.27 9.97
CA LYS A 551 1.39 -9.93 9.33
C LYS A 551 0.06 -9.59 9.99
N ALA A 552 0.01 -9.55 11.33
CA ALA A 552 -1.19 -9.18 12.06
C ALA A 552 -1.60 -7.73 11.79
N GLN A 553 -0.65 -6.81 11.66
CA GLN A 553 -0.90 -5.43 11.29
C GLN A 553 -1.47 -5.32 9.88
N LEU A 554 -0.90 -6.04 8.90
CA LEU A 554 -1.46 -6.11 7.55
C LEU A 554 -2.90 -6.65 7.56
N LEU A 555 -3.20 -7.62 8.41
CA LEU A 555 -4.56 -8.15 8.59
C LEU A 555 -5.48 -7.23 9.42
N THR A 556 -5.01 -6.04 9.82
CA THR A 556 -5.72 -5.05 10.65
C THR A 556 -6.12 -5.58 12.04
N LEU A 557 -5.38 -6.56 12.55
CA LEU A 557 -5.67 -7.21 13.83
C LEU A 557 -5.10 -6.41 15.00
N THR A 558 -5.89 -6.33 16.07
CA THR A 558 -5.41 -5.93 17.38
C THR A 558 -4.66 -7.07 18.07
N ALA A 559 -3.86 -6.76 19.09
CA ALA A 559 -3.16 -7.80 19.86
C ALA A 559 -4.10 -8.86 20.49
N PRO A 560 -5.29 -8.51 21.04
CA PRO A 560 -6.28 -9.51 21.48
C PRO A 560 -6.79 -10.40 20.35
N GLU A 561 -7.14 -9.83 19.20
CA GLU A 561 -7.63 -10.61 18.04
C GLU A 561 -6.55 -11.56 17.50
N MET A 562 -5.31 -11.09 17.39
CA MET A 562 -4.16 -11.93 17.04
C MET A 562 -3.98 -13.08 18.04
N THR A 563 -4.11 -12.79 19.34
CA THR A 563 -3.96 -13.78 20.42
C THR A 563 -5.00 -14.90 20.29
N VAL A 564 -6.28 -14.57 20.12
CA VAL A 564 -7.33 -15.59 19.98
C VAL A 564 -7.16 -16.39 18.69
N LEU A 565 -6.80 -15.74 17.58
CA LEU A 565 -6.58 -16.42 16.31
C LEU A 565 -5.44 -17.43 16.40
N ILE A 566 -4.30 -17.08 17.02
CA ILE A 566 -3.21 -18.04 17.24
C ILE A 566 -3.68 -19.22 18.07
N GLY A 567 -4.29 -18.98 19.23
CA GLY A 567 -4.74 -20.06 20.10
C GLY A 567 -5.75 -20.99 19.44
N GLY A 568 -6.70 -20.43 18.69
CA GLY A 568 -7.72 -21.21 17.98
C GLY A 568 -7.18 -21.97 16.78
N LEU A 569 -6.38 -21.34 15.91
CA LEU A 569 -5.82 -22.01 14.73
C LEU A 569 -4.89 -23.17 15.10
N ARG A 570 -4.15 -23.07 16.20
CA ARG A 570 -3.36 -24.20 16.74
C ARG A 570 -4.23 -25.40 17.10
N VAL A 571 -5.30 -25.20 17.89
CA VAL A 571 -6.16 -26.32 18.32
C VAL A 571 -7.07 -26.85 17.19
N LEU A 572 -7.31 -26.05 16.16
CA LEU A 572 -8.00 -26.47 14.94
C LEU A 572 -7.10 -27.25 13.97
N GLY A 573 -5.79 -27.32 14.24
CA GLY A 573 -4.83 -28.03 13.41
C GLY A 573 -4.57 -27.35 12.08
N ALA A 574 -4.46 -26.02 12.06
CA ALA A 574 -4.24 -25.24 10.85
C ALA A 574 -2.75 -24.95 10.56
N ASN A 575 -1.84 -25.76 11.10
CA ASN A 575 -0.42 -25.59 10.85
C ASN A 575 -0.04 -26.12 9.46
N TYR A 576 0.90 -25.43 8.81
CA TYR A 576 1.57 -25.93 7.61
C TYR A 576 2.26 -27.28 7.89
N ASP A 577 2.19 -28.19 6.90
CA ASP A 577 2.76 -29.54 6.94
C ASP A 577 2.25 -30.40 8.11
N ASP A 578 1.04 -30.09 8.62
CA ASP A 578 0.42 -30.73 9.77
C ASP A 578 1.34 -30.83 11.00
N THR A 579 2.26 -29.88 11.18
CA THR A 579 3.24 -29.94 12.28
C THR A 579 2.58 -29.81 13.66
N ASP A 580 3.12 -30.52 14.65
CA ASP A 580 2.62 -30.48 16.04
C ASP A 580 3.09 -29.25 16.83
N HIS A 581 3.83 -28.32 16.21
CA HIS A 581 4.38 -27.16 16.88
C HIS A 581 3.28 -26.22 17.38
N GLY A 582 3.22 -26.00 18.70
CA GLY A 582 2.19 -25.16 19.29
C GLY A 582 0.81 -25.81 19.40
N VAL A 583 0.61 -27.03 18.89
CA VAL A 583 -0.66 -27.76 18.95
C VAL A 583 -0.82 -28.37 20.34
N PHE A 584 -1.08 -27.53 21.34
CA PHE A 584 -1.15 -27.96 22.73
C PHE A 584 -2.55 -28.47 23.10
N THR A 585 -3.03 -29.51 22.42
CA THR A 585 -4.31 -30.16 22.74
C THR A 585 -4.27 -31.64 22.35
N ASP A 586 -5.03 -32.46 23.07
CA ASP A 586 -5.27 -33.87 22.70
C ASP A 586 -6.53 -34.04 21.82
N SER A 587 -7.25 -32.94 21.53
CA SER A 587 -8.54 -32.94 20.84
C SER A 587 -8.54 -32.00 19.63
N ILE A 588 -7.60 -32.21 18.71
CA ILE A 588 -7.48 -31.41 17.47
C ILE A 588 -8.82 -31.33 16.74
N GLY A 589 -9.18 -30.13 16.28
CA GLY A 589 -10.47 -29.82 15.67
C GLY A 589 -11.55 -29.41 16.67
N THR A 590 -11.23 -29.33 17.96
CA THR A 590 -12.11 -28.77 19.01
C THR A 590 -11.65 -27.36 19.36
N LEU A 591 -12.54 -26.37 19.31
CA LEU A 591 -12.19 -24.97 19.60
C LEU A 591 -12.15 -24.74 21.12
N SER A 592 -11.04 -25.10 21.75
CA SER A 592 -10.81 -25.02 23.20
C SER A 592 -9.76 -23.98 23.58
N THR A 593 -9.68 -23.65 24.88
CA THR A 593 -8.64 -22.77 25.43
C THR A 593 -7.31 -23.50 25.69
N ASP A 594 -7.17 -24.73 25.18
CA ASP A 594 -6.06 -25.63 25.54
C ASP A 594 -4.70 -25.04 25.20
N PHE A 595 -4.57 -24.31 24.08
CA PHE A 595 -3.33 -23.60 23.75
C PHE A 595 -2.83 -22.76 24.93
N PHE A 596 -3.68 -21.92 25.50
CA PHE A 596 -3.30 -21.00 26.56
C PHE A 596 -3.05 -21.69 27.90
N THR A 597 -3.93 -22.63 28.28
CA THR A 597 -3.80 -23.35 29.55
C THR A 597 -2.53 -24.21 29.57
N ASN A 598 -2.20 -24.84 28.45
CA ASN A 598 -1.01 -25.67 28.30
C ASN A 598 0.28 -24.87 28.10
N LEU A 599 0.23 -23.72 27.43
CA LEU A 599 1.38 -22.82 27.30
C LEU A 599 1.82 -22.27 28.67
N LEU A 600 0.86 -21.94 29.53
CA LEU A 600 1.11 -21.35 30.85
C LEU A 600 1.30 -22.38 31.97
N ASP A 601 1.30 -23.68 31.65
CA ASP A 601 1.55 -24.73 32.64
C ASP A 601 3.01 -24.69 33.13
N MET A 602 3.17 -24.29 34.39
CA MET A 602 4.48 -24.19 35.04
C MET A 602 5.12 -25.55 35.33
N ASN A 603 4.43 -26.68 35.15
CA ASN A 603 5.09 -28.00 35.16
C ASN A 603 5.97 -28.22 33.93
N ILE A 604 5.83 -27.39 32.88
CA ILE A 604 6.63 -27.48 31.66
C ILE A 604 7.79 -26.48 31.69
N GLU A 605 8.98 -26.96 31.32
CA GLU A 605 10.16 -26.15 31.06
C GLU A 605 10.48 -26.13 29.57
N TRP A 606 10.62 -24.93 29.00
CA TRP A 606 10.94 -24.74 27.59
C TRP A 606 12.45 -24.60 27.38
N LYS A 607 13.00 -25.32 26.40
CA LYS A 607 14.41 -25.23 25.99
C LYS A 607 14.54 -25.11 24.48
N PRO A 608 15.41 -24.22 23.98
CA PRO A 608 15.69 -24.16 22.55
C PRO A 608 16.44 -25.42 22.13
N VAL A 609 16.05 -25.98 20.99
CA VAL A 609 16.76 -27.10 20.34
C VAL A 609 17.23 -26.73 18.93
N ASP A 610 16.66 -25.68 18.34
CA ASP A 610 17.12 -25.06 17.09
C ASP A 610 16.77 -23.55 17.08
N HIS A 611 17.03 -22.85 15.97
CA HIS A 611 16.79 -21.41 15.78
C HIS A 611 15.34 -21.00 16.10
N ASN A 612 14.36 -21.71 15.53
CA ASN A 612 12.93 -21.45 15.69
C ASN A 612 12.19 -22.66 16.28
N LEU A 613 12.87 -23.50 17.07
CA LEU A 613 12.30 -24.72 17.64
C LEU A 613 12.67 -24.91 19.11
N TYR A 614 11.64 -25.23 19.91
CA TYR A 614 11.73 -25.43 21.34
C TYR A 614 11.04 -26.73 21.74
N GLU A 615 11.60 -27.39 22.75
CA GLU A 615 10.98 -28.52 23.43
C GLU A 615 10.43 -28.06 24.78
N GLY A 616 9.16 -28.39 25.03
CA GLY A 616 8.54 -28.32 26.35
C GLY A 616 8.73 -29.65 27.06
N ARG A 617 9.46 -29.64 28.18
CA ARG A 617 9.78 -30.82 28.98
C ARG A 617 9.07 -30.80 30.32
N ASP A 618 8.57 -31.94 30.78
CA ASP A 618 8.08 -32.07 32.15
C ASP A 618 9.24 -31.78 33.13
N ARG A 619 9.03 -30.85 34.07
CA ARG A 619 10.07 -30.39 34.99
C ARG A 619 10.57 -31.47 35.95
N LYS A 620 9.78 -32.52 36.20
CA LYS A 620 10.13 -33.59 37.15
C LYS A 620 10.84 -34.75 36.45
N THR A 621 10.33 -35.18 35.31
CA THR A 621 10.87 -36.34 34.58
C THR A 621 11.92 -35.95 33.54
N GLY A 622 11.82 -34.73 33.00
CA GLY A 622 12.64 -34.26 31.90
C GLY A 622 12.16 -34.72 30.52
N ASP A 623 11.06 -35.48 30.44
CA ASP A 623 10.52 -36.01 29.19
C ASP A 623 9.98 -34.88 28.32
N VAL A 624 10.20 -34.96 27.00
CA VAL A 624 9.61 -34.04 26.03
C VAL A 624 8.13 -34.37 25.91
N VAL A 625 7.27 -33.38 26.16
CA VAL A 625 5.81 -33.56 26.11
C VAL A 625 5.13 -32.71 25.03
N ARG A 626 5.84 -31.73 24.46
CA ARG A 626 5.36 -30.89 23.35
C ARG A 626 6.52 -30.13 22.70
N THR A 627 6.28 -29.61 21.50
CA THR A 627 7.21 -28.73 20.78
C THR A 627 6.53 -27.44 20.38
N ALA A 628 7.30 -26.37 20.16
CA ALA A 628 6.77 -25.08 19.77
C ALA A 628 7.82 -24.24 19.04
N THR A 629 7.37 -23.23 18.32
CA THR A 629 8.23 -22.22 17.69
C THR A 629 8.24 -20.93 18.52
N ARG A 630 8.99 -19.93 18.05
CA ARG A 630 8.97 -18.59 18.67
C ARG A 630 7.59 -17.93 18.61
N VAL A 631 6.86 -18.16 17.52
CA VAL A 631 5.49 -17.67 17.30
C VAL A 631 4.53 -18.18 18.38
N ASP A 632 4.76 -19.39 18.90
CA ASP A 632 3.95 -19.95 19.96
C ASP A 632 4.37 -19.40 21.33
N LEU A 633 5.68 -19.42 21.62
CA LEU A 633 6.21 -19.07 22.94
C LEU A 633 6.17 -17.57 23.25
N VAL A 634 6.08 -16.70 22.24
CA VAL A 634 5.96 -15.25 22.45
C VAL A 634 4.74 -14.91 23.31
N PHE A 635 3.65 -15.68 23.19
CA PHE A 635 2.43 -15.54 23.99
C PHE A 635 2.60 -15.96 25.46
N GLY A 636 3.67 -16.68 25.81
CA GLY A 636 4.04 -16.99 27.19
C GLY A 636 5.14 -16.09 27.74
N SER A 637 5.75 -15.26 26.88
CA SER A 637 7.00 -14.53 27.14
C SER A 637 6.83 -13.01 27.16
N ASN A 638 6.30 -12.42 26.06
CA ASN A 638 6.05 -10.99 25.99
C ASN A 638 5.02 -10.59 27.06
N SER A 639 5.32 -9.55 27.86
CA SER A 639 4.49 -9.21 29.02
C SER A 639 3.05 -8.83 28.67
N VAL A 640 2.81 -8.25 27.49
CA VAL A 640 1.46 -7.88 27.02
C VAL A 640 0.73 -9.11 26.49
N LEU A 641 1.35 -9.87 25.58
CA LEU A 641 0.72 -11.07 25.01
C LEU A 641 0.49 -12.17 26.05
N ARG A 642 1.36 -12.25 27.06
CA ARG A 642 1.17 -13.14 28.21
C ARG A 642 -0.05 -12.74 29.04
N ALA A 643 -0.25 -11.45 29.31
CA ALA A 643 -1.42 -11.00 30.05
C ALA A 643 -2.74 -11.31 29.29
N LEU A 644 -2.73 -11.22 27.96
CA LEU A 644 -3.87 -11.64 27.12
C LEU A 644 -4.08 -13.16 27.17
N SER A 645 -3.00 -13.93 27.11
CA SER A 645 -3.04 -15.40 27.22
C SER A 645 -3.57 -15.85 28.59
N GLU A 646 -3.20 -15.14 29.66
CA GLU A 646 -3.68 -15.39 31.02
C GLU A 646 -5.20 -15.23 31.12
N VAL A 647 -5.81 -14.28 30.39
CA VAL A 647 -7.28 -14.15 30.30
C VAL A 647 -7.88 -15.41 29.71
N TYR A 648 -7.44 -15.84 28.52
CA TYR A 648 -8.04 -17.00 27.85
C TYR A 648 -7.70 -18.34 28.53
N ALA A 649 -6.68 -18.39 29.39
CA ALA A 649 -6.39 -19.55 30.23
C ALA A 649 -7.26 -19.64 31.51
N GLN A 650 -8.07 -18.63 31.84
CA GLN A 650 -8.96 -18.69 33.00
C GLN A 650 -10.08 -19.73 32.79
N ALA A 651 -10.44 -20.43 33.87
CA ALA A 651 -11.42 -21.52 33.83
C ALA A 651 -12.83 -21.09 33.38
N ASP A 652 -13.16 -19.80 33.52
CA ASP A 652 -14.46 -19.20 33.18
C ASP A 652 -14.48 -18.51 31.80
N ASN A 653 -13.37 -18.48 31.06
CA ASN A 653 -13.26 -17.76 29.79
C ASN A 653 -13.41 -18.62 28.52
N LYS A 654 -13.86 -19.87 28.65
CA LYS A 654 -14.12 -20.75 27.51
C LYS A 654 -15.10 -20.13 26.49
N GLU A 655 -16.25 -19.65 26.95
CA GLU A 655 -17.26 -19.04 26.08
C GLU A 655 -16.77 -17.71 25.50
N LYS A 656 -16.02 -16.93 26.30
CA LYS A 656 -15.39 -15.69 25.82
C LYS A 656 -14.40 -15.97 24.69
N PHE A 657 -13.52 -16.96 24.85
CA PHE A 657 -12.55 -17.35 23.83
C PHE A 657 -13.24 -17.73 22.51
N VAL A 658 -14.27 -18.57 22.56
CA VAL A 658 -15.02 -18.98 21.37
C VAL A 658 -15.66 -17.77 20.67
N ASN A 659 -16.32 -16.88 21.43
CA ASN A 659 -16.93 -15.67 20.87
C ASN A 659 -15.89 -14.74 20.24
N ASP A 660 -14.79 -14.47 20.93
CA ASP A 660 -13.72 -13.59 20.44
C ASP A 660 -13.02 -14.20 19.22
N PHE A 661 -12.78 -15.51 19.20
CA PHE A 661 -12.23 -16.22 18.04
C PHE A 661 -13.17 -16.12 16.83
N VAL A 662 -14.47 -16.34 17.02
CA VAL A 662 -15.46 -16.21 15.94
C VAL A 662 -15.52 -14.79 15.40
N GLN A 663 -15.44 -13.77 16.27
CA GLN A 663 -15.39 -12.37 15.83
C GLN A 663 -14.14 -12.07 15.00
N ALA A 664 -12.97 -12.49 15.47
CA ALA A 664 -11.72 -12.31 14.74
C ALA A 664 -11.69 -13.11 13.43
N TRP A 665 -12.21 -14.33 13.41
CA TRP A 665 -12.38 -15.15 12.21
C TRP A 665 -13.23 -14.45 11.16
N VAL A 666 -14.44 -14.00 11.54
CA VAL A 666 -15.35 -13.29 10.64
C VAL A 666 -14.73 -12.00 10.13
N LYS A 667 -14.01 -11.25 10.98
CA LYS A 667 -13.28 -10.04 10.56
C LYS A 667 -12.32 -10.32 9.41
N ILE A 668 -11.56 -11.41 9.47
CA ILE A 668 -10.64 -11.80 8.39
C ILE A 668 -11.40 -12.31 7.16
N MET A 669 -12.42 -13.13 7.34
CA MET A 669 -13.22 -13.63 6.23
C MET A 669 -13.92 -12.51 5.44
N ASP A 670 -14.33 -11.43 6.12
CA ASP A 670 -15.02 -10.26 5.54
C ASP A 670 -14.08 -9.05 5.31
N ALA A 671 -12.76 -9.24 5.38
CA ALA A 671 -11.78 -8.15 5.28
C ALA A 671 -11.91 -7.39 3.94
N ASP A 672 -12.10 -8.11 2.83
CA ASP A 672 -12.18 -7.60 1.46
C ASP A 672 -13.61 -7.30 0.97
N ARG A 673 -14.63 -7.39 1.84
CA ARG A 673 -16.05 -7.24 1.48
C ARG A 673 -16.51 -5.78 1.31
N TYR A 674 -15.79 -5.03 0.48
CA TYR A 674 -16.10 -3.63 0.19
C TYR A 674 -17.40 -3.45 -0.60
N ASP A 675 -17.79 -4.45 -1.41
CA ASP A 675 -19.07 -4.55 -2.11
C ASP A 675 -20.29 -4.42 -1.16
N VAL A 676 -20.12 -4.82 0.10
CA VAL A 676 -21.13 -4.72 1.17
C VAL A 676 -20.95 -3.43 1.97
N LYS A 677 -19.71 -3.12 2.38
CA LYS A 677 -19.40 -1.95 3.22
C LYS A 677 -19.83 -0.64 2.53
N VAL A 678 -19.47 -0.46 1.26
CA VAL A 678 -19.78 0.77 0.50
C VAL A 678 -21.24 0.86 0.11
N ARG A 679 -21.90 -0.28 -0.19
CA ARG A 679 -23.33 -0.32 -0.47
C ARG A 679 -24.16 0.15 0.72
N LYS A 680 -23.84 -0.35 1.92
CA LYS A 680 -24.49 0.08 3.17
C LYS A 680 -24.38 1.59 3.39
N ALA A 681 -23.19 2.16 3.24
CA ALA A 681 -22.98 3.61 3.33
C ALA A 681 -23.84 4.38 2.29
N THR A 682 -23.90 3.88 1.06
CA THR A 682 -24.70 4.52 -0.01
C THR A 682 -26.21 4.47 0.28
N GLU A 683 -26.71 3.34 0.80
CA GLU A 683 -28.11 3.17 1.21
C GLU A 683 -28.47 4.11 2.37
N ASN A 684 -27.58 4.29 3.35
CA ASN A 684 -27.77 5.21 4.47
C ASN A 684 -27.93 6.67 3.99
N VAL A 685 -27.09 7.11 3.04
CA VAL A 685 -27.21 8.46 2.46
C VAL A 685 -28.53 8.64 1.71
N ALA A 686 -28.99 7.61 0.99
CA ALA A 686 -30.27 7.64 0.28
C ALA A 686 -31.47 7.70 1.23
N ALA A 687 -31.40 7.05 2.40
CA ALA A 687 -32.48 7.07 3.40
C ALA A 687 -32.66 8.42 4.11
N VAL A 688 -31.62 9.27 4.13
CA VAL A 688 -31.63 10.59 4.80
C VAL A 688 -32.06 11.72 3.84
N LYS A 689 -32.03 11.49 2.52
CA LYS A 689 -32.49 12.44 1.49
C LYS A 689 -33.98 12.25 1.18
#